data_AF-A0A5C5ZLQ6-F1
#
_entry.id   AF-A0A5C5ZLQ6-F1
#
_cell.length_a   1.000
_cell.length_b   1.000
_cell.length_c   1.000
_cell.angle_alpha   90.00
_cell.angle_beta   90.00
_cell.angle_gamma   90.00
#
_symmetry.space_group_name_H-M   'P 1'
#
loop_
_entity.id
_entity.type
_entity.pdbx_description
1 polymer ?
#
loop_
_entity_poly.entity_id
_entity_poly.type
_entity_poly.pdbx_seq_one_letter_code
_entity_poly.pdbx_strand_id
1 'polypeptide(L)'
;MSDCVSEPDGAPDPWRETFPTFFAARECAADVVRSWLSPRTYKQAVAKADLPLAVAETVSETVRRTRLWRGERIAVADELVSHFQEGLASGQSPEALVADFGEPRTAARLMRRGKVRNRPRVWQAWWWASRGALAGLALYALFAMCLLIPKPVVSVNYLKKLNAPAAAVPEDDRAWPLYLDAFRIVAEEQRFKREAGDPQANFYGWEQPWASEPLTATTRPAAEAWIAEHVDFIEKLRAAASKPRLGVEVGFDKPYRDDFAELEGGIRPEEPAYEDFGGGLQHVLLDHVQQMRAVARVLMVDAQLSADGRRVSDDIEAMLGVAKQSGEVGFYVSALVMVSIDRMAWAFLEDTLRNRSEVFNDEQLKRLAHLAAASSYDATPYLATERLVFLDLVQRLYCESAWGGGHLDLDAWVKSDEWRRRFFENERKDNTGLKNGLVRKTVAPLAFLVTASRSGVVAKYDELSARVRSRAQRPLWETSSRGDYTDSFDEVPLWQRLRYPPITLWGAGINIGSVPSVFHGARGLRDGALVGIALELLRREHGGWPESLDQLAPRWLPELPVDRINGGPLGYRLVDGQPVVYSLGVDRDDDGGLWPSRFTTQTSANLSRWQIPYVVRPPIDNPPAEEDGDWVIWSLAPPRYMPSEADQPHIDGEP
;
A
#
# COMPACT_ATOMS: atom_id res chain seq x y z
N MET A 1 22.65 23.78 -55.23
CA MET A 1 23.15 22.46 -54.81
C MET A 1 21.94 21.56 -54.56
N SER A 2 21.12 21.09 -55.50
CA SER A 2 21.27 20.81 -56.94
C SER A 2 22.67 20.32 -57.29
N ASP A 3 22.90 19.02 -57.10
CA ASP A 3 23.51 18.16 -58.12
C ASP A 3 23.59 16.70 -57.65
N CYS A 4 23.26 15.80 -58.59
CA CYS A 4 23.58 14.37 -58.67
C CYS A 4 22.88 13.46 -57.64
N VAL A 5 22.12 12.41 -58.02
CA VAL A 5 22.51 11.34 -58.94
C VAL A 5 21.31 10.90 -59.76
N SER A 6 21.41 11.02 -61.09
CA SER A 6 20.70 10.18 -62.03
C SER A 6 21.31 8.78 -61.96
N GLU A 7 20.58 7.80 -61.40
CA GLU A 7 20.98 6.40 -61.48
C GLU A 7 20.96 5.92 -62.94
N PRO A 8 21.96 5.12 -63.36
CA PRO A 8 21.99 4.54 -64.69
C PRO A 8 20.96 3.41 -64.78
N ASP A 9 20.12 3.46 -65.81
CA ASP A 9 19.28 2.34 -66.22
C ASP A 9 20.15 1.08 -66.40
N GLY A 10 20.06 0.10 -65.48
CA GLY A 10 20.53 -1.27 -65.72
C GLY A 10 21.37 -2.00 -64.66
N ALA A 11 21.54 -1.50 -63.42
CA ALA A 11 22.22 -2.29 -62.38
C ALA A 11 21.25 -3.23 -61.62
N PRO A 12 21.58 -4.53 -61.42
CA PRO A 12 20.73 -5.44 -60.65
C PRO A 12 20.69 -5.01 -59.17
N ASP A 13 19.48 -4.83 -58.64
CA ASP A 13 19.22 -4.48 -57.23
C ASP A 13 19.82 -5.55 -56.29
N PRO A 14 20.84 -5.23 -55.46
CA PRO A 14 21.53 -6.21 -54.61
C PRO A 14 20.60 -6.86 -53.56
N TRP A 15 19.45 -6.24 -53.27
CA TRP A 15 18.45 -6.82 -52.37
C TRP A 15 17.64 -7.95 -53.02
N ARG A 16 17.56 -8.00 -54.36
CA ARG A 16 16.87 -9.08 -55.10
C ARG A 16 17.61 -10.41 -55.02
N GLU A 17 18.95 -10.40 -55.03
CA GLU A 17 19.75 -11.61 -54.87
C GLU A 17 19.75 -12.12 -53.42
N THR A 18 19.64 -11.21 -52.45
CA THR A 18 19.69 -11.53 -51.01
C THR A 18 18.36 -12.07 -50.47
N PHE A 19 17.22 -11.58 -51.00
CA PHE A 19 15.88 -12.01 -50.58
C PHE A 19 14.98 -12.41 -51.77
N PRO A 20 15.37 -13.43 -52.55
CA PRO A 20 14.66 -13.80 -53.79
C PRO A 20 13.21 -14.23 -53.54
N THR A 21 12.93 -14.84 -52.38
CA THR A 21 11.59 -15.24 -51.97
C THR A 21 10.68 -14.08 -51.59
N PHE A 22 11.22 -13.00 -51.02
CA PHE A 22 10.45 -11.79 -50.68
C PHE A 22 10.07 -11.00 -51.94
N PHE A 23 11.00 -10.83 -52.88
CA PHE A 23 10.71 -10.15 -54.14
C PHE A 23 9.80 -10.98 -55.06
N ALA A 24 9.96 -12.30 -55.11
CA ALA A 24 9.02 -13.17 -55.82
C ALA A 24 7.60 -13.11 -55.21
N ALA A 25 7.48 -12.99 -53.88
CA ALA A 25 6.21 -12.78 -53.20
C ALA A 25 5.58 -11.41 -53.54
N ARG A 26 6.41 -10.35 -53.59
CA ARG A 26 5.98 -8.99 -53.92
C ARG A 26 5.56 -8.86 -55.38
N GLU A 27 6.30 -9.46 -56.31
CA GLU A 27 5.95 -9.51 -57.74
C GLU A 27 4.68 -10.33 -57.95
N CYS A 28 4.53 -11.46 -57.28
CA CYS A 28 3.30 -12.24 -57.32
C CYS A 28 2.09 -11.46 -56.76
N ALA A 29 2.26 -10.73 -55.65
CA ALA A 29 1.21 -9.84 -55.12
C ALA A 29 0.90 -8.69 -56.08
N ALA A 30 1.91 -8.09 -56.70
CA ALA A 30 1.76 -7.04 -57.69
C ALA A 30 1.07 -7.53 -58.98
N ASP A 31 1.33 -8.76 -59.42
CA ASP A 31 0.65 -9.38 -60.56
C ASP A 31 -0.80 -9.74 -60.23
N VAL A 32 -1.07 -10.18 -59.01
CA VAL A 32 -2.45 -10.35 -58.52
C VAL A 32 -3.21 -9.01 -58.54
N VAL A 33 -2.61 -7.93 -58.05
CA VAL A 33 -3.18 -6.57 -58.06
C VAL A 33 -3.32 -6.02 -59.49
N ARG A 34 -2.35 -6.22 -60.39
CA ARG A 34 -2.46 -5.87 -61.81
C ARG A 34 -3.57 -6.64 -62.51
N SER A 35 -3.78 -7.91 -62.16
CA SER A 35 -4.91 -8.70 -62.68
C SER A 35 -6.28 -8.21 -62.18
N TRP A 36 -6.33 -7.59 -60.99
CA TRP A 36 -7.53 -6.96 -60.44
C TRP A 36 -7.86 -5.64 -61.16
N LEU A 37 -6.84 -4.88 -61.54
CA LEU A 37 -6.94 -3.57 -62.18
C LEU A 37 -6.99 -3.63 -63.72
N SER A 38 -6.89 -4.80 -64.34
CA SER A 38 -6.96 -4.94 -65.80
C SER A 38 -8.30 -4.39 -66.35
N PRO A 39 -8.28 -3.47 -67.32
CA PRO A 39 -9.50 -2.93 -67.93
C PRO A 39 -10.24 -3.98 -68.77
N ARG A 40 -9.55 -5.03 -69.22
CA ARG A 40 -10.11 -6.11 -70.03
C ARG A 40 -11.08 -6.97 -69.22
N THR A 41 -12.16 -7.42 -69.86
CA THR A 41 -13.12 -8.37 -69.26
C THR A 41 -13.17 -9.65 -70.09
N TYR A 42 -13.48 -10.78 -69.44
CA TYR A 42 -13.66 -12.05 -70.17
C TYR A 42 -14.77 -11.95 -71.24
N LYS A 43 -15.78 -11.11 -71.01
CA LYS A 43 -16.83 -10.82 -71.99
C LYS A 43 -16.28 -10.17 -73.26
N GLN A 44 -15.32 -9.25 -73.13
CA GLN A 44 -14.63 -8.66 -74.27
C GLN A 44 -13.72 -9.67 -74.98
N ALA A 45 -13.10 -10.60 -74.24
CA ALA A 45 -12.30 -11.67 -74.84
C ALA A 45 -13.16 -12.62 -75.69
N VAL A 46 -14.33 -13.03 -75.18
CA VAL A 46 -15.29 -13.87 -75.92
C VAL A 46 -15.89 -13.11 -77.10
N ALA A 47 -16.27 -11.84 -76.93
CA ALA A 47 -16.85 -11.02 -78.00
C ALA A 47 -15.87 -10.74 -79.15
N LYS A 48 -14.57 -10.65 -78.87
CA LYS A 48 -13.53 -10.43 -79.90
C LYS A 48 -13.23 -11.68 -80.73
N ALA A 49 -13.62 -12.86 -80.25
CA ALA A 49 -13.25 -14.14 -80.84
C ALA A 49 -14.14 -14.59 -82.01
N ASP A 50 -15.19 -13.82 -82.33
CA ASP A 50 -16.15 -14.07 -83.42
C ASP A 50 -16.70 -15.51 -83.47
N LEU A 51 -17.01 -16.06 -82.28
CA LEU A 51 -17.52 -17.42 -82.13
C LEU A 51 -19.02 -17.50 -82.47
N PRO A 52 -19.50 -18.64 -83.01
CA PRO A 52 -20.94 -18.91 -83.16
C PRO A 52 -21.69 -18.74 -81.83
N LEU A 53 -22.92 -18.21 -81.89
CA LEU A 53 -23.68 -17.75 -80.71
C LEU A 53 -23.79 -18.82 -79.60
N ALA A 54 -24.13 -20.07 -79.97
CA ALA A 54 -24.28 -21.19 -79.03
C ALA A 54 -22.97 -21.51 -78.27
N VAL A 55 -21.82 -21.36 -78.92
CA VAL A 55 -20.50 -21.58 -78.32
C VAL A 55 -20.12 -20.41 -77.42
N ALA A 56 -20.33 -19.17 -77.89
CA ALA A 56 -20.03 -17.96 -77.11
C ALA A 56 -20.83 -17.89 -75.80
N GLU A 57 -22.10 -18.31 -75.81
CA GLU A 57 -22.94 -18.42 -74.62
C GLU A 57 -22.44 -19.49 -73.65
N THR A 58 -22.06 -20.66 -74.17
CA THR A 58 -21.52 -21.79 -73.38
C THR A 58 -20.21 -21.42 -72.69
N VAL A 59 -19.29 -20.76 -73.39
CA VAL A 59 -18.03 -20.25 -72.85
C VAL A 59 -18.28 -19.19 -71.79
N SER A 60 -19.13 -18.19 -72.10
CA SER A 60 -19.46 -17.11 -71.17
C SER A 60 -20.09 -17.64 -69.89
N GLU A 61 -20.99 -18.62 -70.00
CA GLU A 61 -21.66 -19.22 -68.86
C GLU A 61 -20.71 -20.07 -68.01
N THR A 62 -19.82 -20.84 -68.64
CA THR A 62 -18.81 -21.65 -67.96
C THR A 62 -17.84 -20.75 -67.18
N VAL A 63 -17.26 -19.73 -67.83
CA VAL A 63 -16.34 -18.77 -67.21
C VAL A 63 -17.00 -18.05 -66.05
N ARG A 64 -18.26 -17.60 -66.21
CA ARG A 64 -19.03 -16.95 -65.14
C ARG A 64 -19.19 -17.86 -63.92
N ARG A 65 -19.48 -19.15 -64.14
CA ARG A 65 -19.71 -20.13 -63.08
C ARG A 65 -18.44 -20.57 -62.35
N THR A 66 -17.26 -20.36 -62.91
CA THR A 66 -15.99 -20.68 -62.21
C THR A 66 -15.81 -19.88 -60.91
N ARG A 67 -16.40 -18.67 -60.82
CA ARG A 67 -16.21 -17.71 -59.71
C ARG A 67 -14.73 -17.43 -59.37
N LEU A 68 -13.82 -17.60 -60.33
CA LEU A 68 -12.41 -17.29 -60.19
C LEU A 68 -12.17 -15.77 -60.17
N TRP A 69 -10.94 -15.33 -59.91
CA TRP A 69 -10.58 -13.90 -59.97
C TRP A 69 -10.64 -13.36 -61.40
N ARG A 70 -10.68 -12.03 -61.55
CA ARG A 70 -10.89 -11.36 -62.85
C ARG A 70 -9.85 -11.80 -63.90
N GLY A 71 -8.57 -11.79 -63.55
CA GLY A 71 -7.50 -12.27 -64.45
C GLY A 71 -7.58 -13.77 -64.75
N GLU A 72 -7.89 -14.60 -63.74
CA GLU A 72 -8.08 -16.05 -63.92
C GLU A 72 -9.27 -16.35 -64.84
N ARG A 73 -10.35 -15.56 -64.77
CA ARG A 73 -11.51 -15.68 -65.69
C ARG A 73 -11.15 -15.32 -67.12
N ILE A 74 -10.26 -14.35 -67.33
CA ILE A 74 -9.78 -13.99 -68.68
C ILE A 74 -8.94 -15.13 -69.24
N ALA A 75 -7.99 -15.66 -68.47
CA ALA A 75 -7.17 -16.80 -68.89
C ALA A 75 -8.02 -18.05 -69.21
N VAL A 76 -9.01 -18.37 -68.38
CA VAL A 76 -9.94 -19.48 -68.66
C VAL A 76 -10.80 -19.18 -69.90
N ALA A 77 -11.21 -17.93 -70.12
CA ALA A 77 -11.95 -17.56 -71.32
C ALA A 77 -11.08 -17.67 -72.59
N ASP A 78 -9.83 -17.22 -72.55
CA ASP A 78 -8.90 -17.32 -73.68
C ASP A 78 -8.56 -18.80 -73.99
N GLU A 79 -8.35 -19.64 -72.96
CA GLU A 79 -8.14 -21.10 -73.11
C GLU A 79 -9.36 -21.78 -73.74
N LEU A 80 -10.57 -21.45 -73.28
CA LEU A 80 -11.82 -22.00 -73.84
C LEU A 80 -12.06 -21.52 -75.28
N VAL A 81 -11.84 -20.23 -75.54
CA VAL A 81 -11.96 -19.65 -76.89
C VAL A 81 -11.02 -20.36 -77.86
N SER A 82 -9.75 -20.56 -77.50
CA SER A 82 -8.78 -21.27 -78.34
C SER A 82 -9.24 -22.69 -78.65
N HIS A 83 -9.65 -23.44 -77.63
CA HIS A 83 -10.12 -24.82 -77.78
C HIS A 83 -11.34 -24.93 -78.72
N PHE A 84 -12.31 -24.03 -78.59
CA PHE A 84 -13.49 -24.03 -79.46
C PHE A 84 -13.15 -23.55 -80.89
N GLN A 85 -12.22 -22.59 -81.06
CA GLN A 85 -11.76 -22.16 -82.39
C GLN A 85 -11.00 -23.26 -83.13
N GLU A 86 -10.15 -24.03 -82.44
CA GLU A 86 -9.45 -25.19 -82.99
C GLU A 86 -10.43 -26.29 -83.42
N GLY A 87 -11.45 -26.56 -82.60
CA GLY A 87 -12.53 -27.48 -82.95
C GLY A 87 -13.30 -27.06 -84.21
N LEU A 88 -13.64 -25.77 -84.32
CA LEU A 88 -14.30 -25.21 -85.51
C LEU A 88 -13.41 -25.26 -86.75
N ALA A 89 -12.11 -24.96 -86.61
CA ALA A 89 -11.13 -25.03 -87.70
C ALA A 89 -10.91 -26.47 -88.20
N SER A 90 -11.10 -27.46 -87.35
CA SER A 90 -11.04 -28.89 -87.70
C SER A 90 -12.30 -29.42 -88.41
N GLY A 91 -13.29 -28.56 -88.66
CA GLY A 91 -14.51 -28.88 -89.41
C GLY A 91 -15.67 -29.43 -88.58
N GLN A 92 -15.61 -29.35 -87.25
CA GLN A 92 -16.71 -29.77 -86.38
C GLN A 92 -17.83 -28.72 -86.32
N SER A 93 -19.09 -29.16 -86.24
CA SER A 93 -20.21 -28.22 -86.11
C SER A 93 -20.26 -27.61 -84.69
N PRO A 94 -20.76 -26.36 -84.55
CA PRO A 94 -20.89 -25.69 -83.25
C PRO A 94 -21.72 -26.48 -82.23
N GLU A 95 -22.75 -27.19 -82.68
CA GLU A 95 -23.65 -27.98 -81.83
C GLU A 95 -22.97 -29.25 -81.30
N ALA A 96 -22.14 -29.89 -82.12
CA ALA A 96 -21.37 -31.07 -81.72
C ALA A 96 -20.30 -30.69 -80.67
N LEU A 97 -19.63 -29.56 -80.87
CA LEU A 97 -18.64 -29.03 -79.92
C LEU A 97 -19.23 -28.71 -78.55
N VAL A 98 -20.42 -28.12 -78.50
CA VAL A 98 -21.11 -27.82 -77.23
C VAL A 98 -21.60 -29.11 -76.55
N ALA A 99 -22.07 -30.10 -77.32
CA ALA A 99 -22.49 -31.40 -76.78
C ALA A 99 -21.32 -32.17 -76.17
N ASP A 100 -20.16 -32.22 -76.85
CA ASP A 100 -18.95 -32.90 -76.38
C ASP A 100 -18.30 -32.20 -75.18
N PHE A 101 -18.40 -30.86 -75.11
CA PHE A 101 -17.92 -30.08 -73.96
C PHE A 101 -18.68 -30.41 -72.66
N GLY A 102 -19.94 -30.87 -72.78
CA GLY A 102 -20.76 -31.30 -71.65
C GLY A 102 -21.31 -30.17 -70.79
N GLU A 103 -21.71 -30.49 -69.56
CA GLU A 103 -22.42 -29.54 -68.69
C GLU A 103 -21.51 -28.38 -68.20
N PRO A 104 -21.84 -27.10 -68.49
CA PRO A 104 -21.05 -25.94 -68.10
C PRO A 104 -20.74 -25.84 -66.60
N ARG A 105 -21.62 -26.36 -65.74
CA ARG A 105 -21.43 -26.36 -64.28
C ARG A 105 -20.28 -27.28 -63.85
N THR A 106 -20.19 -28.43 -64.49
CA THR A 106 -19.21 -29.46 -64.15
C THR A 106 -17.83 -29.06 -64.65
N ALA A 107 -17.75 -28.57 -65.89
CA ALA A 107 -16.53 -27.97 -66.45
C ALA A 107 -16.02 -26.80 -65.57
N ALA A 108 -16.89 -25.88 -65.18
CA ALA A 108 -16.52 -24.75 -64.34
C ALA A 108 -15.97 -25.15 -62.96
N ARG A 109 -16.49 -26.23 -62.34
CA ARG A 109 -15.97 -26.75 -61.06
C ARG A 109 -14.58 -27.36 -61.22
N LEU A 110 -14.34 -28.13 -62.28
CA LEU A 110 -13.04 -28.75 -62.56
C LEU A 110 -11.98 -27.69 -62.85
N MET A 111 -12.29 -26.72 -63.72
CA MET A 111 -11.41 -25.60 -64.04
C MET A 111 -11.09 -24.76 -62.81
N ARG A 112 -12.07 -24.49 -61.95
CA ARG A 112 -11.85 -23.80 -60.67
C ARG A 112 -10.89 -24.58 -59.76
N ARG A 113 -11.10 -25.89 -59.60
CA ARG A 113 -10.21 -26.72 -58.76
C ARG A 113 -8.78 -26.73 -59.29
N GLY A 114 -8.59 -26.85 -60.60
CA GLY A 114 -7.27 -26.81 -61.24
C GLY A 114 -6.55 -25.48 -61.03
N LYS A 115 -7.21 -24.36 -61.37
CA LYS A 115 -6.62 -23.02 -61.20
C LYS A 115 -6.34 -22.69 -59.72
N VAL A 116 -7.21 -23.06 -58.79
CA VAL A 116 -7.00 -22.84 -57.34
C VAL A 116 -5.82 -23.67 -56.81
N ARG A 117 -5.64 -24.92 -57.25
CA ARG A 117 -4.51 -25.77 -56.83
C ARG A 117 -3.17 -25.24 -57.34
N ASN A 118 -3.15 -24.62 -58.51
CA ASN A 118 -1.97 -24.04 -59.13
C ASN A 118 -1.61 -22.64 -58.59
N ARG A 119 -2.35 -22.12 -57.59
CA ARG A 119 -1.95 -20.87 -56.95
C ARG A 119 -0.59 -21.01 -56.28
N PRO A 120 0.30 -20.00 -56.39
CA PRO A 120 1.65 -20.07 -55.85
C PRO A 120 1.67 -20.49 -54.37
N ARG A 121 2.66 -21.29 -53.96
CA ARG A 121 2.79 -21.76 -52.57
C ARG A 121 2.86 -20.62 -51.56
N VAL A 122 3.44 -19.48 -51.96
CA VAL A 122 3.46 -18.24 -51.16
C VAL A 122 2.05 -17.72 -50.89
N TRP A 123 1.15 -17.76 -51.88
CA TRP A 123 -0.24 -17.35 -51.71
C TRP A 123 -0.99 -18.31 -50.76
N GLN A 124 -0.78 -19.62 -50.89
CA GLN A 124 -1.38 -20.61 -50.00
C GLN A 124 -0.88 -20.44 -48.56
N ALA A 125 0.42 -20.21 -48.37
CA ALA A 125 1.03 -19.93 -47.08
C ALA A 125 0.47 -18.64 -46.46
N TRP A 126 0.40 -17.55 -47.24
CA TRP A 126 -0.20 -16.29 -46.81
C TRP A 126 -1.67 -16.46 -46.42
N TRP A 127 -2.46 -17.19 -47.21
CA TRP A 127 -3.88 -17.46 -46.93
C TRP A 127 -4.08 -18.19 -45.59
N TRP A 128 -3.28 -19.22 -45.31
CA TRP A 128 -3.33 -19.92 -44.02
C TRP A 128 -2.81 -19.07 -42.87
N ALA A 129 -1.73 -18.31 -43.08
CA ALA A 129 -1.21 -17.38 -42.08
C ALA A 129 -2.23 -16.29 -41.72
N SER A 130 -2.92 -15.70 -42.70
CA SER A 130 -3.98 -14.71 -42.46
C SER A 130 -5.15 -15.30 -41.69
N ARG A 131 -5.55 -16.55 -41.98
CA ARG A 131 -6.61 -17.24 -41.23
C ARG A 131 -6.18 -17.57 -39.81
N GLY A 132 -4.93 -17.98 -39.61
CA GLY A 132 -4.35 -18.21 -38.29
C GLY A 132 -4.29 -16.93 -37.46
N ALA A 133 -3.85 -15.82 -38.07
CA ALA A 133 -3.85 -14.50 -37.43
C ALA A 133 -5.26 -14.04 -37.06
N LEU A 134 -6.24 -14.22 -37.94
CA LEU A 134 -7.64 -13.88 -37.65
C LEU A 134 -8.21 -14.75 -36.51
N ALA A 135 -7.92 -16.05 -36.50
CA ALA A 135 -8.32 -16.94 -35.42
C ALA A 135 -7.65 -16.53 -34.08
N GLY A 136 -6.37 -16.18 -34.10
CA GLY A 136 -5.65 -15.67 -32.93
C GLY A 136 -6.25 -14.37 -32.40
N LEU A 137 -6.60 -13.43 -33.28
CA LEU A 137 -7.28 -12.18 -32.92
C LEU A 137 -8.66 -12.45 -32.32
N ALA A 138 -9.43 -13.40 -32.88
CA ALA A 138 -10.73 -13.78 -32.34
C ALA A 138 -10.61 -14.42 -30.94
N LEU A 139 -9.63 -15.31 -30.75
CA LEU A 139 -9.34 -15.90 -29.43
C LEU A 139 -8.90 -14.84 -28.42
N TYR A 140 -8.05 -13.89 -28.84
CA TYR A 140 -7.65 -12.76 -28.00
C TYR A 140 -8.84 -11.87 -27.64
N ALA A 141 -9.71 -11.56 -28.60
CA ALA A 141 -10.91 -10.77 -28.35
C ALA A 141 -11.87 -11.47 -27.38
N LEU A 142 -12.05 -12.79 -27.52
CA LEU A 142 -12.84 -13.60 -26.59
C LEU A 142 -12.21 -13.61 -25.19
N PHE A 143 -10.89 -13.81 -25.10
CA PHE A 143 -10.15 -13.77 -23.85
C PHE A 143 -10.27 -12.40 -23.17
N ALA A 144 -10.05 -11.31 -23.90
CA ALA A 144 -10.22 -9.95 -23.42
C ALA A 144 -11.67 -9.68 -22.96
N MET A 145 -12.66 -10.18 -23.70
CA MET A 145 -14.07 -10.08 -23.31
C MET A 145 -14.36 -10.81 -21.99
N CYS A 146 -13.83 -12.02 -21.81
CA CYS A 146 -13.95 -12.75 -20.54
C CYS A 146 -13.29 -12.03 -19.35
N LEU A 147 -12.29 -11.19 -19.59
CA LEU A 147 -11.62 -10.41 -18.54
C LEU A 147 -12.30 -9.05 -18.26
N LEU A 148 -12.84 -8.41 -19.29
CA LEU A 148 -13.38 -7.04 -19.20
C LEU A 148 -14.86 -6.97 -18.82
N ILE A 149 -15.63 -8.06 -19.00
CA ILE A 149 -17.05 -8.12 -18.63
C ILE A 149 -17.25 -8.23 -17.12
N PRO A 150 -16.62 -9.17 -16.40
CA PRO A 150 -16.82 -9.30 -14.96
C PRO A 150 -16.35 -8.04 -14.24
N LYS A 151 -17.09 -7.64 -13.21
CA LYS A 151 -16.73 -6.50 -12.35
C LYS A 151 -16.54 -6.96 -10.90
N PRO A 152 -15.72 -6.26 -10.10
CA PRO A 152 -15.56 -6.57 -8.69
C PRO A 152 -16.91 -6.44 -7.96
N VAL A 153 -17.18 -7.36 -7.02
CA VAL A 153 -18.41 -7.38 -6.22
C VAL A 153 -18.02 -7.39 -4.75
N VAL A 154 -18.56 -6.42 -4.01
CA VAL A 154 -18.44 -6.35 -2.55
C VAL A 154 -19.42 -7.34 -1.94
N SER A 155 -18.94 -8.53 -1.57
CA SER A 155 -19.77 -9.61 -1.04
C SER A 155 -19.76 -9.72 0.48
N VAL A 156 -18.72 -9.20 1.13
CA VAL A 156 -18.56 -9.26 2.59
C VAL A 156 -18.54 -7.85 3.17
N ASN A 157 -19.39 -7.60 4.16
CA ASN A 157 -19.38 -6.37 4.94
C ASN A 157 -18.29 -6.45 6.04
N TYR A 158 -17.07 -6.07 5.69
CA TYR A 158 -15.95 -6.06 6.64
C TYR A 158 -16.06 -4.92 7.68
N LEU A 159 -16.79 -3.84 7.40
CA LEU A 159 -17.08 -2.80 8.40
C LEU A 159 -17.88 -3.34 9.57
N LYS A 160 -18.93 -4.13 9.29
CA LYS A 160 -19.71 -4.80 10.35
C LYS A 160 -18.84 -5.76 11.17
N LYS A 161 -17.90 -6.47 10.52
CA LYS A 161 -16.95 -7.36 11.23
C LYS A 161 -16.00 -6.57 12.12
N LEU A 162 -15.53 -5.42 11.65
CA LEU A 162 -14.66 -4.51 12.39
C LEU A 162 -15.36 -3.92 13.63
N ASN A 163 -16.62 -3.51 13.51
CA ASN A 163 -17.40 -2.91 14.60
C ASN A 163 -17.98 -3.94 15.59
N ALA A 164 -18.02 -5.23 15.26
CA ALA A 164 -18.62 -6.26 16.11
C ALA A 164 -18.07 -6.29 17.56
N PRO A 165 -16.75 -6.14 17.81
CA PRO A 165 -16.22 -6.06 19.16
C PRO A 165 -16.70 -4.82 19.92
N ALA A 166 -16.73 -3.64 19.27
CA ALA A 166 -17.18 -2.39 19.90
C ALA A 166 -18.69 -2.41 20.21
N ALA A 167 -19.49 -2.93 19.29
CA ALA A 167 -20.93 -3.09 19.45
C ALA A 167 -21.29 -4.05 20.60
N ALA A 168 -20.43 -5.03 20.89
CA ALA A 168 -20.62 -6.00 21.96
C ALA A 168 -20.29 -5.47 23.37
N VAL A 169 -19.68 -4.27 23.48
CA VAL A 169 -19.34 -3.66 24.78
C VAL A 169 -20.63 -3.21 25.48
N PRO A 170 -20.89 -3.63 26.74
CA PRO A 170 -22.02 -3.14 27.55
C PRO A 170 -21.99 -1.62 27.72
N GLU A 171 -23.14 -0.95 27.80
CA GLU A 171 -23.21 0.52 27.88
C GLU A 171 -22.41 1.10 29.05
N ASP A 172 -22.50 0.47 30.23
CA ASP A 172 -21.79 0.90 31.44
C ASP A 172 -20.25 0.79 31.33
N ASP A 173 -19.76 -0.03 30.41
CA ASP A 173 -18.35 -0.29 30.19
C ASP A 173 -17.73 0.64 29.13
N ARG A 174 -18.54 1.46 28.45
CA ARG A 174 -18.10 2.35 27.35
C ARG A 174 -17.53 3.67 27.89
N ALA A 175 -16.32 4.00 27.47
CA ALA A 175 -15.68 5.28 27.74
C ALA A 175 -16.20 6.40 26.84
N TRP A 176 -16.53 6.10 25.58
CA TRP A 176 -16.82 7.12 24.57
C TRP A 176 -17.92 8.11 24.98
N PRO A 177 -19.07 7.71 25.53
CA PRO A 177 -20.08 8.67 25.98
C PRO A 177 -19.56 9.66 27.04
N LEU A 178 -18.70 9.22 27.95
CA LEU A 178 -18.10 10.08 28.97
C LEU A 178 -17.08 11.07 28.37
N TYR A 179 -16.32 10.66 27.37
CA TYR A 179 -15.46 11.59 26.62
C TYR A 179 -16.27 12.66 25.90
N LEU A 180 -17.37 12.28 25.25
CA LEU A 180 -18.26 13.25 24.59
C LEU A 180 -18.84 14.26 25.59
N ASP A 181 -19.30 13.79 26.74
CA ASP A 181 -19.79 14.68 27.81
C ASP A 181 -18.71 15.63 28.32
N ALA A 182 -17.45 15.19 28.39
CA ALA A 182 -16.33 16.05 28.70
C ALA A 182 -16.10 17.08 27.58
N PHE A 183 -16.03 16.63 26.32
CA PHE A 183 -15.79 17.48 25.16
C PHE A 183 -16.85 18.58 25.00
N ARG A 184 -18.12 18.30 25.33
CA ARG A 184 -19.20 19.30 25.30
C ARG A 184 -18.91 20.53 26.16
N ILE A 185 -18.30 20.35 27.35
CA ILE A 185 -17.98 21.45 28.27
C ILE A 185 -17.11 22.50 27.57
N VAL A 186 -16.05 22.06 26.90
CA VAL A 186 -15.06 22.94 26.28
C VAL A 186 -15.56 23.42 24.91
N ALA A 187 -16.24 22.57 24.14
CA ALA A 187 -16.74 22.92 22.83
C ALA A 187 -17.81 24.03 22.87
N GLU A 188 -18.70 24.02 23.86
CA GLU A 188 -19.69 25.07 24.07
C GLU A 188 -19.03 26.42 24.37
N GLU A 189 -18.02 26.42 25.25
CA GLU A 189 -17.25 27.62 25.59
C GLU A 189 -16.55 28.21 24.35
N GLN A 190 -15.89 27.36 23.56
CA GLN A 190 -15.24 27.82 22.33
C GLN A 190 -16.22 28.29 21.27
N ARG A 191 -17.38 27.64 21.15
CA ARG A 191 -18.43 28.07 20.23
C ARG A 191 -18.89 29.48 20.57
N PHE A 192 -19.10 29.77 21.86
CA PHE A 192 -19.44 31.12 22.31
C PHE A 192 -18.34 32.14 21.93
N LYS A 193 -17.06 31.79 22.11
CA LYS A 193 -15.92 32.64 21.70
C LYS A 193 -15.88 32.87 20.17
N ARG A 194 -16.14 31.83 19.37
CA ARG A 194 -16.21 31.94 17.90
C ARG A 194 -17.36 32.83 17.44
N GLU A 195 -18.55 32.68 18.02
CA GLU A 195 -19.71 33.52 17.74
C GLU A 195 -19.48 34.98 18.16
N ALA A 196 -18.66 35.21 19.20
CA ALA A 196 -18.20 36.53 19.61
C ALA A 196 -17.05 37.11 18.75
N GLY A 197 -16.55 36.36 17.77
CA GLY A 197 -15.49 36.81 16.85
C GLY A 197 -14.07 36.76 17.43
N ASP A 198 -13.82 35.93 18.45
CA ASP A 198 -12.49 35.78 19.04
C ASP A 198 -11.53 35.05 18.07
N PRO A 199 -10.44 35.70 17.62
CA PRO A 199 -9.47 35.10 16.71
C PRO A 199 -8.65 33.95 17.34
N GLN A 200 -8.70 33.78 18.67
CA GLN A 200 -8.01 32.70 19.39
C GLN A 200 -8.92 31.49 19.67
N ALA A 201 -10.20 31.56 19.32
CA ALA A 201 -11.13 30.46 19.53
C ALA A 201 -10.78 29.26 18.64
N ASN A 202 -10.46 28.12 19.28
CA ASN A 202 -10.20 26.86 18.58
C ASN A 202 -11.51 26.12 18.32
N PHE A 203 -11.58 25.29 17.27
CA PHE A 203 -12.74 24.50 16.92
C PHE A 203 -13.13 23.51 18.04
N TYR A 204 -12.14 22.79 18.57
CA TYR A 204 -12.33 21.78 19.61
C TYR A 204 -12.08 22.31 21.04
N GLY A 205 -11.11 23.21 21.21
CA GLY A 205 -10.87 23.89 22.48
C GLY A 205 -10.05 23.16 23.53
N TRP A 206 -9.85 21.84 23.43
CA TRP A 206 -8.88 21.12 24.27
C TRP A 206 -7.50 20.98 23.60
N GLU A 207 -7.40 21.28 22.31
CA GLU A 207 -6.11 21.43 21.61
C GLU A 207 -5.52 22.82 21.89
N GLN A 208 -4.71 22.88 22.93
CA GLN A 208 -4.23 24.15 23.46
C GLN A 208 -2.79 24.44 23.03
N PRO A 209 -2.43 25.69 22.65
CA PRO A 209 -1.06 26.05 22.27
C PRO A 209 -0.05 25.79 23.39
N TRP A 210 -0.48 25.92 24.65
CA TRP A 210 0.33 25.62 25.83
C TRP A 210 0.48 24.13 26.13
N ALA A 211 -0.30 23.25 25.49
CA ALA A 211 -0.16 21.80 25.60
C ALA A 211 1.02 21.27 24.74
N SER A 212 2.00 22.13 24.45
CA SER A 212 3.30 21.79 23.86
C SER A 212 4.31 21.51 24.97
N GLU A 213 5.09 20.44 24.82
CA GLU A 213 5.94 19.90 25.89
C GLU A 213 7.42 20.30 25.71
N PRO A 214 8.14 20.63 26.81
CA PRO A 214 7.67 20.83 28.19
C PRO A 214 6.99 22.20 28.40
N LEU A 215 6.19 22.33 29.47
CA LEU A 215 5.67 23.64 29.88
C LEU A 215 6.84 24.61 30.14
N THR A 216 6.82 25.74 29.44
CA THR A 216 7.81 26.80 29.59
C THR A 216 7.34 27.82 30.63
N ALA A 217 8.27 28.67 31.11
CA ALA A 217 7.91 29.80 31.98
C ALA A 217 6.85 30.71 31.32
N THR A 218 6.82 30.78 29.99
CA THR A 218 5.87 31.59 29.22
C THR A 218 4.49 30.94 29.11
N THR A 219 4.42 29.62 28.95
CA THR A 219 3.15 28.91 28.73
C THR A 219 2.47 28.44 30.03
N ARG A 220 3.23 28.29 31.12
CA ARG A 220 2.73 27.83 32.42
C ARG A 220 1.55 28.65 32.98
N PRO A 221 1.57 30.01 33.02
CA PRO A 221 0.47 30.76 33.61
C PRO A 221 -0.87 30.56 32.88
N ALA A 222 -0.82 30.42 31.55
CA ALA A 222 -2.02 30.15 30.74
C ALA A 222 -2.58 28.75 31.00
N ALA A 223 -1.70 27.74 31.14
CA ALA A 223 -2.10 26.39 31.50
C ALA A 223 -2.71 26.31 32.90
N GLU A 224 -2.12 26.98 33.89
CA GLU A 224 -2.63 27.06 35.26
C GLU A 224 -4.04 27.68 35.32
N ALA A 225 -4.23 28.81 34.62
CA ALA A 225 -5.53 29.46 34.54
C ALA A 225 -6.58 28.55 33.88
N TRP A 226 -6.24 27.93 32.75
CA TRP A 226 -7.17 27.07 32.02
C TRP A 226 -7.56 25.82 32.83
N ILE A 227 -6.60 25.15 33.46
CA ILE A 227 -6.86 23.96 34.29
C ILE A 227 -7.72 24.30 35.50
N ALA A 228 -7.49 25.45 36.14
CA ALA A 228 -8.31 25.90 37.27
C ALA A 228 -9.77 26.17 36.86
N GLU A 229 -10.01 26.60 35.63
CA GLU A 229 -11.34 26.85 35.08
C GLU A 229 -12.04 25.57 34.60
N HIS A 230 -11.28 24.52 34.24
CA HIS A 230 -11.80 23.31 33.59
C HIS A 230 -11.64 22.03 34.45
N VAL A 231 -11.81 22.13 35.77
CA VAL A 231 -11.69 20.98 36.69
C VAL A 231 -12.69 19.87 36.34
N ASP A 232 -13.95 20.22 36.08
CA ASP A 232 -15.02 19.27 35.72
C ASP A 232 -14.70 18.49 34.43
N PHE A 233 -14.04 19.15 33.46
CA PHE A 233 -13.58 18.49 32.24
C PHE A 233 -12.55 17.41 32.57
N ILE A 234 -11.53 17.75 33.36
CA ILE A 234 -10.44 16.83 33.73
C ILE A 234 -10.97 15.65 34.54
N GLU A 235 -11.88 15.88 35.48
CA GLU A 235 -12.51 14.80 36.26
C GLU A 235 -13.30 13.83 35.37
N LYS A 236 -14.04 14.34 34.39
CA LYS A 236 -14.74 13.49 33.41
C LYS A 236 -13.77 12.72 32.51
N LEU A 237 -12.64 13.31 32.11
CA LEU A 237 -11.60 12.60 31.37
C LEU A 237 -11.05 11.43 32.18
N ARG A 238 -10.75 11.62 33.47
CA ARG A 238 -10.31 10.52 34.36
C ARG A 238 -11.38 9.44 34.48
N ALA A 239 -12.64 9.84 34.66
CA ALA A 239 -13.75 8.89 34.73
C ALA A 239 -13.90 8.09 33.43
N ALA A 240 -13.79 8.73 32.27
CA ALA A 240 -13.81 8.07 30.97
C ALA A 240 -12.61 7.12 30.80
N ALA A 241 -11.40 7.57 31.14
CA ALA A 241 -10.19 6.77 31.06
C ALA A 241 -10.20 5.52 31.96
N SER A 242 -10.94 5.57 33.07
CA SER A 242 -11.10 4.43 33.98
C SER A 242 -11.98 3.30 33.42
N LYS A 243 -12.77 3.58 32.37
CA LYS A 243 -13.64 2.57 31.75
C LYS A 243 -12.83 1.49 31.03
N PRO A 244 -13.27 0.23 31.04
CA PRO A 244 -12.50 -0.88 30.50
C PRO A 244 -12.36 -0.83 28.97
N ARG A 245 -13.32 -0.22 28.26
CA ARG A 245 -13.43 -0.21 26.80
C ARG A 245 -13.84 1.17 26.27
N LEU A 246 -13.32 1.57 25.12
CA LEU A 246 -13.75 2.76 24.41
C LEU A 246 -15.20 2.62 23.91
N GLY A 247 -15.51 1.48 23.26
CA GLY A 247 -16.86 1.18 22.76
C GLY A 247 -17.33 2.06 21.61
N VAL A 248 -16.40 2.55 20.78
CA VAL A 248 -16.72 3.38 19.60
C VAL A 248 -16.82 2.52 18.34
N GLU A 249 -17.88 2.73 17.57
CA GLU A 249 -18.04 2.15 16.23
C GLU A 249 -17.53 3.14 15.17
N VAL A 250 -16.90 2.61 14.11
CA VAL A 250 -16.33 3.42 13.02
C VAL A 250 -17.10 3.24 11.72
N GLY A 251 -16.99 4.18 10.76
CA GLY A 251 -17.81 4.19 9.54
C GLY A 251 -17.17 4.90 8.33
N PHE A 252 -17.84 4.80 7.17
CA PHE A 252 -17.45 5.44 5.90
C PHE A 252 -18.16 6.76 5.64
N ASP A 253 -19.46 6.76 5.93
CA ASP A 253 -20.25 7.96 5.78
C ASP A 253 -19.71 8.93 6.80
N LYS A 254 -19.37 10.12 6.30
CA LYS A 254 -19.54 11.29 7.12
C LYS A 254 -20.92 11.14 7.80
N PRO A 255 -20.95 11.27 9.10
CA PRO A 255 -20.21 12.34 9.73
C PRO A 255 -19.10 11.69 10.61
N TYR A 256 -18.26 12.44 11.32
CA TYR A 256 -18.56 12.57 12.75
C TYR A 256 -19.77 11.69 13.16
N ARG A 257 -19.75 10.86 14.20
CA ARG A 257 -21.09 10.63 14.79
C ARG A 257 -21.73 12.01 15.02
N ASP A 258 -23.06 12.12 14.94
CA ASP A 258 -23.78 13.36 15.29
C ASP A 258 -23.12 14.09 16.48
N ASP A 259 -22.60 13.32 17.43
CA ASP A 259 -21.55 13.61 18.42
C ASP A 259 -20.64 14.83 18.13
N PHE A 260 -19.80 14.83 17.08
CA PHE A 260 -18.87 15.95 16.84
C PHE A 260 -19.47 17.05 15.96
N ALA A 261 -20.39 16.72 15.05
CA ALA A 261 -21.13 17.76 14.32
C ALA A 261 -21.92 18.67 15.29
N GLU A 262 -22.41 18.09 16.38
CA GLU A 262 -22.98 18.79 17.53
C GLU A 262 -21.94 19.66 18.24
N LEU A 263 -20.75 19.13 18.56
CA LEU A 263 -19.65 19.88 19.18
C LEU A 263 -19.16 21.06 18.32
N GLU A 264 -19.20 20.92 17.00
CA GLU A 264 -18.73 21.91 16.04
C GLU A 264 -19.79 22.95 15.67
N GLY A 265 -21.01 22.83 16.22
CA GLY A 265 -22.11 23.76 15.94
C GLY A 265 -22.63 23.67 14.50
N GLY A 266 -22.46 22.52 13.83
CA GLY A 266 -22.92 22.30 12.46
C GLY A 266 -22.07 22.97 11.36
N ILE A 267 -20.94 23.60 11.71
CA ILE A 267 -20.00 24.16 10.73
C ILE A 267 -19.26 22.99 10.06
N ARG A 268 -19.68 22.63 8.84
CA ARG A 268 -19.10 21.53 8.09
C ARG A 268 -18.11 22.06 7.06
N PRO A 269 -16.80 21.72 7.12
CA PRO A 269 -15.94 21.90 5.96
C PRO A 269 -16.53 21.10 4.79
N GLU A 270 -16.80 21.76 3.66
CA GLU A 270 -17.15 21.08 2.40
C GLU A 270 -15.94 20.28 1.90
N GLU A 271 -15.68 19.11 2.48
CA GLU A 271 -14.74 18.18 1.84
C GLU A 271 -15.47 17.40 0.75
N PRO A 272 -14.84 17.22 -0.42
CA PRO A 272 -15.47 16.59 -1.58
C PRO A 272 -16.01 15.20 -1.20
N ALA A 273 -17.24 14.91 -1.63
CA ALA A 273 -17.80 13.57 -1.50
C ALA A 273 -16.85 12.57 -2.18
N TYR A 274 -16.36 11.59 -1.42
CA TYR A 274 -15.46 10.55 -1.93
C TYR A 274 -16.26 9.52 -2.74
N GLU A 275 -16.73 9.91 -3.92
CA GLU A 275 -17.56 9.04 -4.79
C GLU A 275 -16.73 8.04 -5.64
N ASP A 276 -15.42 8.26 -5.80
CA ASP A 276 -14.65 7.61 -6.88
C ASP A 276 -14.15 6.18 -6.58
N PHE A 277 -13.95 5.81 -5.31
CA PHE A 277 -13.54 4.46 -4.88
C PHE A 277 -14.30 4.08 -3.60
N GLY A 278 -15.61 3.83 -3.76
CA GLY A 278 -16.58 3.81 -2.67
C GLY A 278 -16.15 3.07 -1.41
N GLY A 279 -16.38 3.71 -0.25
CA GLY A 279 -16.52 3.17 1.10
C GLY A 279 -15.77 1.88 1.42
N GLY A 280 -14.47 1.82 1.15
CA GLY A 280 -13.60 0.70 1.59
C GLY A 280 -13.06 0.93 2.99
N LEU A 281 -12.68 -0.14 3.70
CA LEU A 281 -12.16 -0.05 5.07
C LEU A 281 -10.94 0.87 5.21
N GLN A 282 -10.16 1.03 4.15
CA GLN A 282 -9.07 2.00 4.09
C GLN A 282 -9.51 3.48 4.07
N HIS A 283 -10.81 3.76 3.94
CA HIS A 283 -11.42 5.10 3.99
C HIS A 283 -12.13 5.38 5.32
N VAL A 284 -12.08 4.43 6.27
CA VAL A 284 -12.69 4.64 7.58
C VAL A 284 -11.96 5.78 8.28
N LEU A 285 -12.72 6.78 8.72
CA LEU A 285 -12.19 7.91 9.47
C LEU A 285 -11.98 7.51 10.94
N LEU A 286 -10.89 8.00 11.53
CA LEU A 286 -10.43 7.66 12.88
C LEU A 286 -10.27 8.91 13.74
N ASP A 287 -11.22 9.83 13.65
CA ASP A 287 -11.12 11.16 14.27
C ASP A 287 -10.96 11.07 15.79
N HIS A 288 -11.61 10.09 16.42
CA HIS A 288 -11.46 9.82 17.85
C HIS A 288 -10.00 9.64 18.26
N VAL A 289 -9.16 9.03 17.43
CA VAL A 289 -7.76 8.74 17.75
C VAL A 289 -6.94 10.03 17.91
N GLN A 290 -7.19 11.06 17.10
CA GLN A 290 -6.51 12.36 17.25
C GLN A 290 -6.89 13.00 18.58
N GLN A 291 -8.17 12.94 18.95
CA GLN A 291 -8.68 13.53 20.19
C GLN A 291 -8.11 12.86 21.44
N MET A 292 -7.92 11.54 21.42
CA MET A 292 -7.32 10.83 22.56
C MET A 292 -5.90 11.32 22.89
N ARG A 293 -5.11 11.67 21.88
CA ARG A 293 -3.77 12.23 22.11
C ARG A 293 -3.84 13.61 22.75
N ALA A 294 -4.80 14.44 22.34
CA ALA A 294 -5.01 15.75 22.94
C ALA A 294 -5.47 15.63 24.41
N VAL A 295 -6.38 14.70 24.70
CA VAL A 295 -6.81 14.36 26.07
C VAL A 295 -5.62 13.99 26.96
N ALA A 296 -4.74 13.10 26.49
CA ALA A 296 -3.56 12.68 27.25
C ALA A 296 -2.63 13.85 27.59
N ARG A 297 -2.46 14.80 26.67
CA ARG A 297 -1.66 16.01 26.93
C ARG A 297 -2.27 16.88 28.01
N VAL A 298 -3.59 17.05 28.03
CA VAL A 298 -4.27 17.82 29.09
C VAL A 298 -4.06 17.16 30.45
N LEU A 299 -4.26 15.84 30.56
CA LEU A 299 -4.02 15.08 31.79
C LEU A 299 -2.56 15.21 32.25
N MET A 300 -1.61 15.13 31.34
CA MET A 300 -0.19 15.29 31.65
C MET A 300 0.13 16.70 32.17
N VAL A 301 -0.46 17.75 31.56
CA VAL A 301 -0.26 19.12 32.03
C VAL A 301 -0.89 19.32 33.41
N ASP A 302 -2.05 18.73 33.69
CA ASP A 302 -2.65 18.74 35.04
C ASP A 302 -1.72 18.09 36.08
N ALA A 303 -1.13 16.95 35.73
CA ALA A 303 -0.14 16.28 36.56
C ALA A 303 1.13 17.12 36.78
N GLN A 304 1.61 17.84 35.75
CA GLN A 304 2.77 18.73 35.87
C GLN A 304 2.55 19.90 36.84
N LEU A 305 1.33 20.43 36.89
CA LEU A 305 0.96 21.57 37.72
C LEU A 305 0.57 21.17 39.14
N SER A 306 0.14 19.93 39.35
CA SER A 306 -0.25 19.42 40.67
C SER A 306 0.95 19.18 41.59
N ALA A 307 0.83 19.62 42.84
CA ALA A 307 1.70 19.20 43.95
C ALA A 307 1.12 18.01 44.74
N ASP A 308 -0.15 17.64 44.50
CA ASP A 308 -0.80 16.49 45.12
C ASP A 308 -0.44 15.22 44.36
N GLY A 309 0.34 14.35 45.00
CA GLY A 309 0.75 13.07 44.42
C GLY A 309 -0.39 12.13 44.07
N ARG A 310 -1.55 12.25 44.74
CA ARG A 310 -2.73 11.46 44.37
C ARG A 310 -3.22 11.88 42.99
N ARG A 311 -3.40 13.18 42.78
CA ARG A 311 -3.80 13.75 41.49
C ARG A 311 -2.81 13.40 40.39
N VAL A 312 -1.51 13.52 40.65
CA VAL A 312 -0.45 13.11 39.70
C VAL A 312 -0.56 11.62 39.34
N SER A 313 -0.75 10.75 40.34
CA SER A 313 -0.88 9.30 40.09
C SER A 313 -2.17 8.94 39.33
N ASP A 314 -3.28 9.63 39.62
CA ASP A 314 -4.57 9.41 38.96
C ASP A 314 -4.53 9.89 37.49
N ASP A 315 -3.78 10.96 37.19
CA ASP A 315 -3.55 11.42 35.80
C ASP A 315 -2.69 10.46 35.00
N ILE A 316 -1.60 9.94 35.58
CA ILE A 316 -0.76 8.92 34.93
C ILE A 316 -1.62 7.68 34.62
N GLU A 317 -2.44 7.22 35.56
CA GLU A 317 -3.34 6.09 35.34
C GLU A 317 -4.38 6.40 34.25
N ALA A 318 -4.95 7.60 34.26
CA ALA A 318 -5.87 8.04 33.21
C ALA A 318 -5.20 8.07 31.83
N MET A 319 -3.96 8.56 31.72
CA MET A 319 -3.20 8.54 30.47
C MET A 319 -3.00 7.10 29.94
N LEU A 320 -2.68 6.14 30.82
CA LEU A 320 -2.56 4.72 30.47
C LEU A 320 -3.91 4.12 30.05
N GLY A 321 -5.00 4.52 30.69
CA GLY A 321 -6.37 4.17 30.29
C GLY A 321 -6.71 4.68 28.89
N VAL A 322 -6.43 5.96 28.61
CA VAL A 322 -6.59 6.58 27.28
C VAL A 322 -5.76 5.85 26.24
N ALA A 323 -4.50 5.51 26.55
CA ALA A 323 -3.63 4.74 25.64
C ALA A 323 -4.31 3.42 25.24
N LYS A 324 -4.70 2.61 26.23
CA LYS A 324 -5.37 1.31 26.02
C LYS A 324 -6.62 1.45 25.15
N GLN A 325 -7.47 2.43 25.46
CA GLN A 325 -8.72 2.69 24.74
C GLN A 325 -8.46 3.14 23.29
N SER A 326 -7.42 3.94 23.06
CA SER A 326 -7.03 4.43 21.71
C SER A 326 -6.65 3.30 20.76
N GLY A 327 -6.15 2.18 21.29
CA GLY A 327 -5.74 1.01 20.52
C GLY A 327 -6.89 0.07 20.12
N GLU A 328 -8.10 0.26 20.64
CA GLU A 328 -9.17 -0.75 20.62
C GLU A 328 -9.69 -1.11 19.22
N VAL A 329 -9.80 -0.14 18.31
CA VAL A 329 -10.29 -0.38 16.94
C VAL A 329 -9.30 -1.22 16.11
N GLY A 330 -8.03 -1.24 16.51
CA GLY A 330 -7.03 -2.13 15.94
C GLY A 330 -6.42 -1.69 14.61
N PHE A 331 -6.66 -0.48 14.11
CA PHE A 331 -5.88 0.02 12.96
C PHE A 331 -4.42 0.25 13.36
N TYR A 332 -3.49 0.15 12.39
CA TYR A 332 -2.09 0.45 12.66
C TYR A 332 -1.88 1.86 13.25
N VAL A 333 -2.55 2.88 12.71
CA VAL A 333 -2.47 4.26 13.25
C VAL A 333 -2.97 4.33 14.70
N SER A 334 -3.99 3.55 15.07
CA SER A 334 -4.46 3.43 16.45
C SER A 334 -3.39 2.84 17.37
N ALA A 335 -2.60 1.86 16.89
CA ALA A 335 -1.46 1.31 17.62
C ALA A 335 -0.38 2.38 17.89
N LEU A 336 -0.06 3.19 16.87
CA LEU A 336 0.93 4.25 16.99
C LEU A 336 0.52 5.31 18.01
N VAL A 337 -0.76 5.69 18.01
CA VAL A 337 -1.28 6.65 18.99
C VAL A 337 -1.35 6.07 20.39
N MET A 338 -1.82 4.83 20.55
CA MET A 338 -1.72 4.12 21.84
C MET A 338 -0.30 4.16 22.37
N VAL A 339 0.69 3.74 21.57
CA VAL A 339 2.10 3.72 22.00
C VAL A 339 2.60 5.13 22.28
N SER A 340 2.22 6.13 21.49
CA SER A 340 2.59 7.51 21.76
C SER A 340 2.07 8.01 23.11
N ILE A 341 0.86 7.64 23.52
CA ILE A 341 0.24 8.05 24.79
C ILE A 341 0.81 7.23 25.96
N ASP A 342 1.00 5.93 25.78
CA ASP A 342 1.63 5.06 26.78
C ASP A 342 3.04 5.53 27.12
N ARG A 343 3.85 5.83 26.08
CA ARG A 343 5.16 6.47 26.29
C ARG A 343 5.00 7.79 27.07
N MET A 344 3.92 8.57 26.80
CA MET A 344 3.65 9.89 27.40
C MET A 344 3.65 9.77 28.91
N ALA A 345 2.90 8.79 29.39
CA ALA A 345 2.76 8.48 30.80
C ALA A 345 4.09 8.03 31.43
N TRP A 346 4.81 7.09 30.80
CA TRP A 346 6.04 6.54 31.38
C TRP A 346 7.20 7.53 31.42
N ALA A 347 7.39 8.33 30.37
CA ALA A 347 8.43 9.35 30.38
C ALA A 347 8.11 10.48 31.38
N PHE A 348 6.83 10.84 31.51
CA PHE A 348 6.40 11.79 32.54
C PHE A 348 6.64 11.26 33.95
N LEU A 349 6.36 9.97 34.20
CA LEU A 349 6.69 9.33 35.47
C LEU A 349 8.19 9.34 35.75
N GLU A 350 9.04 9.00 34.78
CA GLU A 350 10.50 9.07 34.92
C GLU A 350 10.95 10.49 35.28
N ASP A 351 10.45 11.51 34.58
CA ASP A 351 10.80 12.90 34.85
C ASP A 351 10.35 13.34 36.25
N THR A 352 9.16 12.90 36.67
CA THR A 352 8.63 13.16 38.01
C THR A 352 9.48 12.48 39.09
N LEU A 353 9.88 11.23 38.89
CA LEU A 353 10.82 10.53 39.80
C LEU A 353 12.17 11.23 39.87
N ARG A 354 12.64 11.83 38.77
CA ARG A 354 13.92 12.53 38.73
C ARG A 354 13.90 13.87 39.46
N ASN A 355 12.86 14.65 39.22
CA ASN A 355 12.85 16.06 39.61
C ASN A 355 12.00 16.35 40.86
N ARG A 356 11.10 15.43 41.22
CA ARG A 356 10.08 15.62 42.25
C ARG A 356 9.57 14.29 42.84
N SER A 357 10.50 13.36 43.11
CA SER A 357 10.19 12.02 43.65
C SER A 357 9.31 12.04 44.90
N GLU A 358 9.46 13.07 45.74
CA GLU A 358 8.76 13.28 47.01
C GLU A 358 7.26 13.48 46.86
N VAL A 359 6.79 13.82 45.64
CA VAL A 359 5.36 13.93 45.34
C VAL A 359 4.65 12.59 45.54
N PHE A 360 5.31 11.47 45.24
CA PHE A 360 4.73 10.15 45.41
C PHE A 360 5.03 9.56 46.79
N ASN A 361 4.02 8.96 47.40
CA ASN A 361 4.21 8.01 48.50
C ASN A 361 4.43 6.58 47.99
N ASP A 362 4.82 5.68 48.88
CA ASP A 362 5.20 4.31 48.51
C ASP A 362 4.02 3.50 47.96
N GLU A 363 2.79 3.75 48.42
CA GLU A 363 1.59 3.07 47.92
C GLU A 363 1.24 3.50 46.49
N GLN A 364 1.42 4.78 46.16
CA GLN A 364 1.26 5.30 44.81
C GLN A 364 2.30 4.71 43.86
N LEU A 365 3.56 4.64 44.29
CA LEU A 365 4.62 3.99 43.52
C LEU A 365 4.33 2.52 43.25
N LYS A 366 3.87 1.76 44.26
CA LYS A 366 3.44 0.36 44.10
C LYS A 366 2.27 0.23 43.13
N ARG A 367 1.26 1.11 43.21
CA ARG A 367 0.13 1.13 42.27
C ARG A 367 0.60 1.33 40.83
N LEU A 368 1.47 2.30 40.59
CA LEU A 368 2.05 2.56 39.26
C LEU A 368 2.91 1.39 38.76
N ALA A 369 3.66 0.72 39.65
CA ALA A 369 4.40 -0.49 39.31
C ALA A 369 3.47 -1.64 38.91
N HIS A 370 2.34 -1.83 39.61
CA HIS A 370 1.35 -2.84 39.24
C HIS A 370 0.70 -2.55 37.87
N LEU A 371 0.42 -1.28 37.56
CA LEU A 371 -0.07 -0.88 36.23
C LEU A 371 0.95 -1.18 35.15
N ALA A 372 2.21 -0.80 35.38
CA ALA A 372 3.30 -1.07 34.45
C ALA A 372 3.47 -2.58 34.22
N ALA A 373 3.41 -3.41 35.27
CA ALA A 373 3.49 -4.87 35.16
C ALA A 373 2.28 -5.47 34.41
N ALA A 374 1.09 -4.90 34.57
CA ALA A 374 -0.13 -5.35 33.89
C ALA A 374 -0.19 -4.94 32.40
N SER A 375 0.62 -3.96 31.96
CA SER A 375 0.65 -3.53 30.56
C SER A 375 1.06 -4.66 29.61
N SER A 376 0.23 -4.91 28.61
CA SER A 376 0.46 -5.90 27.56
C SER A 376 0.57 -5.22 26.20
N TYR A 377 1.60 -5.54 25.43
CA TYR A 377 1.77 -5.02 24.07
C TYR A 377 1.66 -6.20 23.11
N ASP A 378 0.47 -6.42 22.53
CA ASP A 378 0.22 -7.48 21.56
C ASP A 378 -0.08 -6.88 20.17
N ALA A 379 0.70 -7.30 19.18
CA ALA A 379 0.50 -6.89 17.79
C ALA A 379 -0.67 -7.60 17.09
N THR A 380 -1.11 -8.73 17.64
CA THR A 380 -2.04 -9.65 16.98
C THR A 380 -3.39 -8.99 16.61
N PRO A 381 -4.04 -8.19 17.49
CA PRO A 381 -5.29 -7.51 17.13
C PRO A 381 -5.12 -6.59 15.92
N TYR A 382 -3.99 -5.89 15.83
CA TYR A 382 -3.70 -4.97 14.73
C TYR A 382 -3.49 -5.70 13.40
N LEU A 383 -2.73 -6.80 13.43
CA LEU A 383 -2.56 -7.67 12.27
C LEU A 383 -3.89 -8.26 11.79
N ALA A 384 -4.83 -8.50 12.72
CA ALA A 384 -6.16 -8.98 12.36
C ALA A 384 -6.99 -7.90 11.65
N THR A 385 -6.99 -6.66 12.15
CA THR A 385 -7.68 -5.52 11.50
C THR A 385 -7.07 -5.19 10.14
N GLU A 386 -5.74 -5.13 10.03
CA GLU A 386 -5.05 -4.93 8.74
C GLU A 386 -5.45 -6.00 7.70
N ARG A 387 -5.63 -7.24 8.14
CA ARG A 387 -6.13 -8.31 7.28
C ARG A 387 -7.58 -8.06 6.81
N LEU A 388 -8.45 -7.51 7.66
CA LEU A 388 -9.82 -7.15 7.24
C LEU A 388 -9.78 -6.03 6.20
N VAL A 389 -8.96 -5.00 6.41
CA VAL A 389 -8.74 -3.91 5.44
C VAL A 389 -8.26 -4.47 4.11
N PHE A 390 -7.27 -5.37 4.13
CA PHE A 390 -6.74 -5.99 2.94
C PHE A 390 -7.77 -6.84 2.19
N LEU A 391 -8.58 -7.62 2.90
CA LEU A 391 -9.63 -8.41 2.27
C LEU A 391 -10.74 -7.55 1.66
N ASP A 392 -11.09 -6.44 2.29
CA ASP A 392 -12.02 -5.47 1.74
C ASP A 392 -11.47 -4.79 0.48
N LEU A 393 -10.18 -4.45 0.48
CA LEU A 393 -9.49 -3.93 -0.71
C LEU A 393 -9.49 -4.96 -1.85
N VAL A 394 -9.15 -6.22 -1.56
CA VAL A 394 -9.08 -7.28 -2.57
C VAL A 394 -10.45 -7.53 -3.22
N GLN A 395 -11.56 -7.56 -2.48
CA GLN A 395 -12.88 -7.75 -3.08
C GLN A 395 -13.32 -6.58 -3.97
N ARG A 396 -12.77 -5.38 -3.75
CA ARG A 396 -13.03 -4.18 -4.57
C ARG A 396 -12.15 -4.10 -5.80
N LEU A 397 -10.98 -4.74 -5.77
CA LEU A 397 -10.01 -4.75 -6.86
C LEU A 397 -10.15 -5.97 -7.78
N TYR A 398 -10.61 -7.11 -7.25
CA TYR A 398 -10.64 -8.37 -8.00
C TYR A 398 -12.05 -8.77 -8.41
N CYS A 399 -12.19 -9.15 -9.67
CA CYS A 399 -13.38 -9.82 -10.19
C CYS A 399 -13.37 -11.29 -9.80
N GLU A 400 -14.56 -11.86 -9.61
CA GLU A 400 -14.71 -13.32 -9.63
C GLU A 400 -14.70 -13.80 -11.09
N SER A 401 -13.89 -14.83 -11.36
CA SER A 401 -13.78 -15.41 -12.70
C SER A 401 -14.51 -16.75 -12.73
N ALA A 402 -15.19 -17.03 -13.85
CA ALA A 402 -15.77 -18.35 -14.12
C ALA A 402 -14.71 -19.47 -14.23
N TRP A 403 -13.45 -19.07 -14.44
CA TRP A 403 -12.29 -19.96 -14.61
C TRP A 403 -11.56 -20.27 -13.29
N GLY A 404 -12.07 -19.76 -12.16
CA GLY A 404 -11.49 -19.90 -10.84
C GLY A 404 -10.38 -18.89 -10.54
N GLY A 405 -10.24 -18.55 -9.25
CA GLY A 405 -9.14 -17.73 -8.74
C GLY A 405 -9.32 -16.21 -8.83
N GLY A 406 -10.16 -15.68 -9.73
CA GLY A 406 -10.40 -14.23 -9.89
C GLY A 406 -9.19 -13.41 -10.40
N HIS A 407 -9.44 -12.23 -10.95
CA HIS A 407 -8.41 -11.38 -11.57
C HIS A 407 -8.57 -9.89 -11.24
N LEU A 408 -7.47 -9.16 -11.34
CA LEU A 408 -7.44 -7.71 -11.08
C LEU A 408 -8.23 -6.95 -12.15
N ASP A 409 -9.17 -6.11 -11.73
CA ASP A 409 -9.81 -5.12 -12.59
C ASP A 409 -8.93 -3.85 -12.63
N LEU A 410 -8.40 -3.54 -13.82
CA LEU A 410 -7.54 -2.39 -13.98
C LEU A 410 -8.28 -1.05 -13.80
N ASP A 411 -9.61 -1.01 -13.99
CA ASP A 411 -10.39 0.22 -13.80
C ASP A 411 -10.45 0.55 -12.29
N ALA A 412 -10.78 -0.45 -11.47
CA ALA A 412 -10.79 -0.37 -10.02
C ALA A 412 -9.39 -0.05 -9.48
N TRP A 413 -8.37 -0.70 -10.02
CA TRP A 413 -6.97 -0.42 -9.68
C TRP A 413 -6.57 1.05 -9.90
N VAL A 414 -6.85 1.61 -11.09
CA VAL A 414 -6.50 3.00 -11.38
C VAL A 414 -7.23 3.97 -10.45
N LYS A 415 -8.52 3.74 -10.17
CA LYS A 415 -9.28 4.54 -9.21
C LYS A 415 -8.70 4.47 -7.80
N SER A 416 -8.26 3.28 -7.39
CA SER A 416 -7.61 3.03 -6.10
C SER A 416 -6.29 3.80 -5.97
N ASP A 417 -5.42 3.73 -6.99
CA ASP A 417 -4.14 4.45 -7.01
C ASP A 417 -4.33 5.97 -7.10
N GLU A 418 -5.29 6.45 -7.89
CA GLU A 418 -5.64 7.88 -7.97
C GLU A 418 -6.07 8.43 -6.61
N TRP A 419 -6.91 7.70 -5.87
CA TRP A 419 -7.29 8.09 -4.51
C TRP A 419 -6.06 8.11 -3.59
N ARG A 420 -5.23 7.06 -3.63
CA ARG A 420 -4.05 6.93 -2.78
C ARG A 420 -3.09 8.10 -2.97
N ARG A 421 -2.79 8.47 -4.23
CA ARG A 421 -1.94 9.65 -4.54
C ARG A 421 -2.52 10.94 -4.00
N ARG A 422 -3.83 11.16 -4.18
CA ARG A 422 -4.50 12.36 -3.67
C ARG A 422 -4.44 12.44 -2.15
N PHE A 423 -4.60 11.31 -1.45
CA PHE A 423 -4.63 11.26 0.01
C PHE A 423 -3.23 11.37 0.64
N PHE A 424 -2.25 10.59 0.16
CA PHE A 424 -0.93 10.49 0.80
C PHE A 424 0.13 11.44 0.21
N GLU A 425 0.09 11.68 -1.10
CA GLU A 425 1.18 12.39 -1.81
C GLU A 425 0.82 13.86 -2.06
N ASN A 426 -0.42 14.28 -1.74
CA ASN A 426 -0.96 15.61 -2.01
C ASN A 426 -0.76 16.04 -3.50
N GLU A 427 -0.55 15.05 -4.37
CA GLU A 427 -0.27 15.24 -5.79
C GLU A 427 -1.59 15.35 -6.56
N ARG A 428 -1.75 16.48 -7.27
CA ARG A 428 -2.89 16.72 -8.18
C ARG A 428 -2.57 16.44 -9.65
N LYS A 429 -1.31 16.21 -10.02
CA LYS A 429 -0.87 16.12 -11.42
C LYS A 429 -0.53 14.69 -11.81
N ASP A 430 -1.12 14.26 -12.93
CA ASP A 430 -1.01 12.91 -13.47
C ASP A 430 0.03 12.82 -14.59
N ASN A 431 0.83 11.74 -14.60
CA ASN A 431 1.73 11.43 -15.73
C ASN A 431 1.70 9.96 -16.18
N THR A 432 0.70 9.15 -15.78
CA THR A 432 0.64 7.72 -16.13
C THR A 432 -0.24 7.47 -17.37
N GLY A 433 0.30 6.75 -18.37
CA GLY A 433 -0.39 6.42 -19.62
C GLY A 433 -1.61 5.48 -19.50
N LEU A 434 -1.89 4.95 -18.30
CA LEU A 434 -3.00 4.03 -18.02
C LEU A 434 -4.37 4.72 -17.82
N LYS A 435 -4.41 6.06 -17.80
CA LYS A 435 -5.67 6.83 -17.74
C LYS A 435 -6.52 6.71 -19.00
N ASN A 436 -5.89 6.48 -20.15
CA ASN A 436 -6.63 6.24 -21.38
C ASN A 436 -7.35 4.89 -21.27
N GLY A 437 -8.69 4.92 -21.16
CA GLY A 437 -9.52 3.71 -21.06
C GLY A 437 -9.34 2.75 -22.24
N LEU A 438 -8.93 3.23 -23.42
CA LEU A 438 -8.58 2.36 -24.54
C LEU A 438 -7.27 1.61 -24.31
N VAL A 439 -6.23 2.30 -23.80
CA VAL A 439 -4.93 1.68 -23.43
C VAL A 439 -5.13 0.66 -22.31
N ARG A 440 -5.98 0.97 -21.33
CA ARG A 440 -6.29 0.05 -20.23
C ARG A 440 -6.97 -1.23 -20.71
N LYS A 441 -7.95 -1.11 -21.61
CA LYS A 441 -8.64 -2.26 -22.21
C LYS A 441 -7.73 -3.10 -23.11
N THR A 442 -6.74 -2.49 -23.78
CA THR A 442 -5.79 -3.24 -24.61
C THR A 442 -4.71 -3.95 -23.80
N VAL A 443 -4.29 -3.39 -22.66
CA VAL A 443 -3.24 -3.97 -21.80
C VAL A 443 -3.80 -4.91 -20.72
N ALA A 444 -5.10 -4.84 -20.39
CA ALA A 444 -5.73 -5.72 -19.37
C ALA A 444 -5.46 -7.23 -19.56
N PRO A 445 -5.50 -7.79 -20.78
CA PRO A 445 -5.14 -9.20 -20.99
C PRO A 445 -3.67 -9.52 -20.68
N LEU A 446 -2.75 -8.58 -20.90
CA LEU A 446 -1.34 -8.73 -20.51
C LEU A 446 -1.16 -8.61 -19.00
N ALA A 447 -1.88 -7.68 -18.37
CA ALA A 447 -1.87 -7.54 -16.91
C ALA A 447 -2.36 -8.81 -16.20
N PHE A 448 -3.39 -9.49 -16.75
CA PHE A 448 -3.84 -10.79 -16.25
C PHE A 448 -2.73 -11.86 -16.23
N LEU A 449 -1.85 -11.87 -17.24
CA LEU A 449 -0.76 -12.87 -17.31
C LEU A 449 0.35 -12.63 -16.28
N VAL A 450 0.48 -11.40 -15.81
CA VAL A 450 1.54 -10.99 -14.86
C VAL A 450 1.03 -10.99 -13.42
N THR A 451 -0.20 -10.53 -13.21
CA THR A 451 -0.83 -10.41 -11.89
C THR A 451 -1.25 -11.77 -11.34
N ALA A 452 -1.11 -11.94 -10.03
CA ALA A 452 -1.62 -13.11 -9.34
C ALA A 452 -3.15 -13.10 -9.28
N SER A 453 -3.73 -14.28 -9.12
CA SER A 453 -5.17 -14.43 -8.87
C SER A 453 -5.57 -13.82 -7.52
N ARG A 454 -6.87 -13.56 -7.31
CA ARG A 454 -7.42 -13.11 -6.02
C ARG A 454 -6.95 -14.00 -4.86
N SER A 455 -7.06 -15.32 -5.04
CA SER A 455 -6.61 -16.30 -4.02
C SER A 455 -5.09 -16.29 -3.83
N GLY A 456 -4.32 -16.10 -4.92
CA GLY A 456 -2.87 -16.01 -4.85
C GLY A 456 -2.39 -14.77 -4.11
N VAL A 457 -3.06 -13.63 -4.29
CA VAL A 457 -2.78 -12.39 -3.56
C VAL A 457 -3.11 -12.53 -2.07
N VAL A 458 -4.26 -13.12 -1.73
CA VAL A 458 -4.63 -13.38 -0.33
C VAL A 458 -3.66 -14.35 0.34
N ALA A 459 -3.31 -15.46 -0.33
CA ALA A 459 -2.34 -16.40 0.21
C ALA A 459 -0.97 -15.75 0.42
N LYS A 460 -0.54 -14.88 -0.50
CA LYS A 460 0.73 -14.16 -0.34
C LYS A 460 0.69 -13.19 0.84
N TYR A 461 -0.42 -12.49 1.02
CA TYR A 461 -0.62 -11.62 2.18
C TYR A 461 -0.60 -12.41 3.48
N ASP A 462 -1.35 -13.52 3.56
CA ASP A 462 -1.40 -14.38 4.76
C ASP A 462 -0.02 -14.97 5.10
N GLU A 463 0.78 -15.33 4.09
CA GLU A 463 2.18 -15.73 4.26
C GLU A 463 3.02 -14.62 4.91
N LEU A 464 2.94 -13.39 4.40
CA LEU A 464 3.67 -12.24 4.93
C LEU A 464 3.20 -11.88 6.35
N SER A 465 1.90 -11.83 6.58
CA SER A 465 1.32 -11.56 7.91
C SER A 465 1.70 -12.63 8.93
N ALA A 466 1.79 -13.90 8.52
CA ALA A 466 2.22 -14.99 9.40
C ALA A 466 3.69 -14.85 9.80
N ARG A 467 4.59 -14.48 8.87
CA ARG A 467 5.99 -14.20 9.19
C ARG A 467 6.11 -13.08 10.22
N VAL A 468 5.35 -12.00 10.03
CA VAL A 468 5.42 -10.86 10.94
C VAL A 468 4.80 -11.18 12.30
N ARG A 469 3.70 -11.93 12.35
CA ARG A 469 3.15 -12.42 13.61
C ARG A 469 4.15 -13.30 14.36
N SER A 470 4.81 -14.22 13.67
CA SER A 470 5.86 -15.06 14.26
C SER A 470 6.99 -14.21 14.82
N ARG A 471 7.41 -13.17 14.10
CA ARG A 471 8.46 -12.25 14.55
C ARG A 471 8.03 -11.41 15.76
N ALA A 472 6.78 -10.94 15.80
CA ALA A 472 6.23 -10.18 16.91
C ALA A 472 6.21 -10.94 18.24
N GLN A 473 6.19 -12.27 18.19
CA GLN A 473 6.18 -13.16 19.35
C GLN A 473 7.58 -13.56 19.82
N ARG A 474 8.61 -13.36 18.99
CA ARG A 474 9.99 -13.71 19.36
C ARG A 474 10.63 -12.59 20.16
N PRO A 475 11.56 -12.91 21.07
CA PRO A 475 12.42 -11.90 21.65
C PRO A 475 13.23 -11.15 20.59
N LEU A 476 13.51 -9.89 20.87
CA LEU A 476 14.14 -9.00 19.90
C LEU A 476 15.60 -9.40 19.62
N TRP A 477 16.32 -9.88 20.62
CA TRP A 477 17.68 -10.42 20.48
C TRP A 477 17.77 -11.67 19.58
N GLU A 478 16.67 -12.41 19.40
CA GLU A 478 16.59 -13.54 18.45
C GLU A 478 16.21 -13.12 17.03
N THR A 479 15.71 -11.89 16.87
CA THR A 479 15.17 -11.33 15.61
C THR A 479 16.24 -10.55 14.84
N SER A 480 17.48 -10.54 15.33
CA SER A 480 18.51 -9.57 15.00
C SER A 480 19.27 -9.79 13.68
N SER A 481 18.77 -10.59 12.73
CA SER A 481 19.45 -10.74 11.44
C SER A 481 18.99 -9.65 10.46
N ARG A 482 19.92 -9.07 9.69
CA ARG A 482 19.62 -8.03 8.69
C ARG A 482 18.55 -8.47 7.67
N GLY A 483 18.42 -9.78 7.43
CA GLY A 483 17.40 -10.38 6.57
C GLY A 483 15.98 -10.43 7.15
N ASP A 484 15.79 -10.24 8.47
CA ASP A 484 14.48 -10.27 9.14
C ASP A 484 13.76 -8.90 9.13
N TYR A 485 14.44 -7.83 8.67
CA TYR A 485 13.91 -6.45 8.61
C TYR A 485 13.74 -5.92 7.18
N THR A 486 14.23 -6.63 6.18
CA THR A 486 14.13 -6.29 4.75
C THR A 486 12.84 -6.79 4.09
N ASP A 487 11.78 -7.06 4.86
CA ASP A 487 10.46 -7.44 4.32
C ASP A 487 9.74 -6.27 3.59
N SER A 488 10.43 -5.16 3.35
CA SER A 488 9.95 -4.10 2.48
C SER A 488 9.72 -4.66 1.08
N PHE A 489 8.44 -4.73 0.68
CA PHE A 489 8.04 -5.14 -0.67
C PHE A 489 8.47 -4.12 -1.75
N ASP A 490 9.24 -3.08 -1.39
CA ASP A 490 9.91 -2.18 -2.32
C ASP A 490 11.31 -2.66 -2.74
N GLU A 491 11.94 -3.54 -1.95
CA GLU A 491 13.23 -4.18 -2.27
C GLU A 491 13.06 -5.43 -3.15
N VAL A 492 11.82 -5.88 -3.37
CA VAL A 492 11.53 -7.03 -4.25
C VAL A 492 11.64 -6.65 -5.73
N PRO A 493 12.08 -7.58 -6.59
CA PRO A 493 12.20 -7.33 -8.02
C PRO A 493 10.88 -6.85 -8.65
N LEU A 494 10.98 -6.00 -9.69
CA LEU A 494 9.83 -5.40 -10.38
C LEU A 494 8.74 -6.43 -10.76
N TRP A 495 9.12 -7.64 -11.17
CA TRP A 495 8.14 -8.68 -11.55
C TRP A 495 7.27 -9.13 -10.38
N GLN A 496 7.78 -9.15 -9.13
CA GLN A 496 6.97 -9.47 -7.95
C GLN A 496 6.02 -8.32 -7.61
N ARG A 497 6.49 -7.08 -7.77
CA ARG A 497 5.67 -5.87 -7.59
C ARG A 497 4.49 -5.84 -8.58
N LEU A 498 4.77 -6.18 -9.84
CA LEU A 498 3.74 -6.32 -10.87
C LEU A 498 2.82 -7.53 -10.64
N ARG A 499 3.33 -8.60 -9.99
CA ARG A 499 2.55 -9.81 -9.69
C ARG A 499 1.58 -9.61 -8.51
N TYR A 500 1.93 -8.79 -7.51
CA TYR A 500 1.10 -8.55 -6.33
C TYR A 500 0.77 -7.06 -6.12
N PRO A 501 0.12 -6.37 -7.08
CA PRO A 501 -0.04 -4.92 -7.01
C PRO A 501 -0.69 -4.40 -5.71
N PRO A 502 -1.78 -5.00 -5.18
CA PRO A 502 -2.37 -4.54 -3.92
C PRO A 502 -1.41 -4.58 -2.73
N ILE A 503 -0.49 -5.55 -2.68
CA ILE A 503 0.50 -5.64 -1.61
C ILE A 503 1.55 -4.53 -1.76
N THR A 504 1.96 -4.25 -3.01
CA THR A 504 2.99 -3.23 -3.29
C THR A 504 2.49 -1.81 -3.08
N LEU A 505 1.33 -1.44 -3.62
CA LEU A 505 0.87 -0.04 -3.62
C LEU A 505 0.09 0.36 -2.38
N TRP A 506 -0.56 -0.58 -1.71
CA TRP A 506 -1.26 -0.31 -0.46
C TRP A 506 -0.44 -0.68 0.77
N GLY A 507 0.84 -1.06 0.60
CA GLY A 507 1.86 -1.02 1.63
C GLY A 507 1.55 -1.79 2.91
N ALA A 508 0.57 -2.70 2.90
CA ALA A 508 0.27 -3.53 4.06
C ALA A 508 1.45 -4.46 4.41
N GLY A 509 2.41 -4.67 3.49
CA GLY A 509 3.70 -5.29 3.82
C GLY A 509 4.71 -4.37 4.53
N ILE A 510 4.57 -3.04 4.43
CA ILE A 510 5.54 -2.05 4.93
C ILE A 510 5.20 -1.59 6.36
N ASN A 511 3.91 -1.36 6.67
CA ASN A 511 3.49 -0.97 8.03
C ASN A 511 3.47 -2.16 9.02
N ILE A 512 3.15 -3.37 8.55
CA ILE A 512 3.18 -4.57 9.39
C ILE A 512 4.61 -4.81 9.91
N GLY A 513 5.63 -4.55 9.09
CA GLY A 513 7.04 -4.74 9.44
C GLY A 513 7.55 -3.89 10.62
N SER A 514 6.99 -2.71 10.85
CA SER A 514 7.41 -1.83 11.96
C SER A 514 6.63 -2.07 13.26
N VAL A 515 5.43 -2.67 13.20
CA VAL A 515 4.57 -2.89 14.37
C VAL A 515 5.30 -3.56 15.53
N PRO A 516 6.02 -4.69 15.34
CA PRO A 516 6.73 -5.32 16.45
C PRO A 516 7.75 -4.38 17.09
N SER A 517 8.54 -3.68 16.26
CA SER A 517 9.58 -2.76 16.70
C SER A 517 9.04 -1.63 17.57
N VAL A 518 7.90 -1.05 17.19
CA VAL A 518 7.24 0.01 17.97
C VAL A 518 6.83 -0.50 19.36
N PHE A 519 6.26 -1.72 19.43
CA PHE A 519 5.91 -2.35 20.70
C PHE A 519 7.11 -2.76 21.53
N HIS A 520 8.21 -3.21 20.92
CA HIS A 520 9.45 -3.47 21.65
C HIS A 520 9.99 -2.20 22.31
N GLY A 521 9.98 -1.07 21.62
CA GLY A 521 10.37 0.21 22.20
C GLY A 521 9.44 0.67 23.33
N ALA A 522 8.12 0.51 23.15
CA ALA A 522 7.16 0.83 24.22
C ALA A 522 7.39 -0.02 25.49
N ARG A 523 7.64 -1.33 25.31
CA ARG A 523 7.99 -2.22 26.43
C ARG A 523 9.27 -1.77 27.13
N GLY A 524 10.31 -1.37 26.40
CA GLY A 524 11.59 -0.93 27.00
C GLY A 524 11.42 0.28 27.94
N LEU A 525 10.60 1.26 27.55
CA LEU A 525 10.28 2.42 28.40
C LEU A 525 9.48 2.02 29.64
N ARG A 526 8.49 1.15 29.49
CA ARG A 526 7.74 0.58 30.62
C ARG A 526 8.66 -0.17 31.59
N ASP A 527 9.59 -0.98 31.06
CA ASP A 527 10.53 -1.76 31.86
C ASP A 527 11.51 -0.83 32.61
N GLY A 528 11.98 0.23 31.95
CA GLY A 528 12.79 1.28 32.59
C GLY A 528 12.04 1.99 33.73
N ALA A 529 10.77 2.34 33.52
CA ALA A 529 9.92 2.92 34.57
C ALA A 529 9.73 1.97 35.76
N LEU A 530 9.52 0.67 35.51
CA LEU A 530 9.45 -0.36 36.55
C LEU A 530 10.72 -0.44 37.39
N VAL A 531 11.89 -0.49 36.73
CA VAL A 531 13.19 -0.51 37.41
C VAL A 531 13.41 0.78 38.21
N GLY A 532 13.03 1.94 37.65
CA GLY A 532 13.11 3.23 38.33
C GLY A 532 12.26 3.30 39.60
N ILE A 533 11.02 2.81 39.57
CA ILE A 533 10.17 2.71 40.76
C ILE A 533 10.80 1.79 41.80
N ALA A 534 11.32 0.63 41.40
CA ALA A 534 11.94 -0.33 42.30
C ALA A 534 13.20 0.24 42.96
N LEU A 535 14.04 0.94 42.20
CA LEU A 535 15.22 1.65 42.72
C LEU A 535 14.84 2.72 43.73
N GLU A 536 13.80 3.52 43.44
CA GLU A 536 13.33 4.56 44.34
C GLU A 536 12.77 3.99 45.65
N LEU A 537 11.98 2.91 45.59
CA LEU A 537 11.47 2.22 46.78
C LEU A 537 12.61 1.61 47.62
N LEU A 538 13.62 1.00 46.98
CA LEU A 538 14.79 0.48 47.69
C LEU A 538 15.56 1.60 48.39
N ARG A 539 15.79 2.72 47.70
CA ARG A 539 16.48 3.89 48.26
C ARG A 539 15.76 4.45 49.48
N ARG A 540 14.43 4.53 49.44
CA ARG A 540 13.64 4.99 50.59
C ARG A 540 13.76 4.06 51.78
N GLU A 541 13.83 2.76 51.55
CA GLU A 541 13.96 1.77 52.61
C GLU A 541 15.37 1.70 53.22
N HIS A 542 16.42 1.75 52.38
CA HIS A 542 17.81 1.50 52.80
C HIS A 542 18.67 2.76 52.92
N GLY A 543 18.19 3.90 52.42
CA GLY A 543 18.92 5.17 52.44
C GLY A 543 19.99 5.32 51.36
N GLY A 544 20.11 4.38 50.41
CA GLY A 544 21.11 4.40 49.35
C GLY A 544 20.68 3.60 48.12
N TRP A 545 21.39 3.83 47.00
CA TRP A 545 21.21 3.06 45.77
C TRP A 545 21.87 1.68 45.90
N PRO A 546 21.33 0.64 45.24
CA PRO A 546 21.93 -0.68 45.30
C PRO A 546 23.27 -0.71 44.57
N GLU A 547 24.14 -1.66 44.95
CA GLU A 547 25.41 -1.89 44.25
C GLU A 547 25.20 -2.60 42.89
N SER A 548 24.11 -3.35 42.77
CA SER A 548 23.71 -4.07 41.56
C SER A 548 22.18 -4.19 41.45
N LEU A 549 21.66 -4.33 40.23
CA LEU A 549 20.23 -4.51 40.01
C LEU A 549 19.68 -5.78 40.64
N ASP A 550 20.50 -6.82 40.84
CA ASP A 550 20.08 -8.09 41.45
C ASP A 550 19.46 -7.90 42.84
N GLN A 551 19.83 -6.83 43.55
CA GLN A 551 19.25 -6.49 44.84
C GLN A 551 17.76 -6.09 44.76
N LEU A 552 17.23 -5.75 43.59
CA LEU A 552 15.82 -5.41 43.40
C LEU A 552 14.89 -6.64 43.44
N ALA A 553 15.42 -7.82 43.14
CA ALA A 553 14.66 -9.06 43.09
C ALA A 553 14.94 -9.95 44.33
N PRO A 554 13.95 -10.73 44.82
CA PRO A 554 12.56 -10.80 44.37
C PRO A 554 11.62 -9.77 45.05
N ARG A 555 12.16 -8.90 45.92
CA ARG A 555 11.35 -8.10 46.85
C ARG A 555 10.58 -6.96 46.18
N TRP A 556 11.24 -6.19 45.30
CA TRP A 556 10.63 -5.04 44.62
C TRP A 556 10.22 -5.37 43.19
N LEU A 557 10.92 -6.33 42.57
CA LEU A 557 10.57 -6.91 41.27
C LEU A 557 10.56 -8.43 41.38
N PRO A 558 9.57 -9.14 40.80
CA PRO A 558 9.58 -10.62 40.77
C PRO A 558 10.82 -11.17 40.07
N GLU A 559 11.21 -10.53 38.97
CA GLU A 559 12.39 -10.81 38.17
C GLU A 559 12.88 -9.51 37.51
N LEU A 560 14.16 -9.43 37.21
CA LEU A 560 14.71 -8.29 36.49
C LEU A 560 14.36 -8.37 35.00
N PRO A 561 13.93 -7.26 34.36
CA PRO A 561 13.85 -7.20 32.92
C PRO A 561 15.22 -7.47 32.30
N VAL A 562 15.24 -8.29 31.26
CA VAL A 562 16.44 -8.52 30.44
C VAL A 562 16.60 -7.41 29.41
N ASP A 563 17.84 -7.17 28.99
CA ASP A 563 18.15 -6.29 27.88
C ASP A 563 17.54 -6.86 26.58
N ARG A 564 16.72 -6.04 25.92
CA ARG A 564 15.95 -6.43 24.74
C ARG A 564 16.83 -6.63 23.50
N ILE A 565 18.07 -6.16 23.47
CA ILE A 565 18.95 -6.28 22.29
C ILE A 565 19.82 -7.53 22.31
N ASN A 566 20.31 -7.93 23.49
CA ASN A 566 21.21 -9.09 23.65
C ASN A 566 20.58 -10.26 24.44
N GLY A 567 19.47 -10.05 25.15
CA GLY A 567 18.83 -11.05 26.02
C GLY A 567 19.54 -11.29 27.36
N GLY A 568 20.58 -10.52 27.66
CA GLY A 568 21.35 -10.57 28.91
C GLY A 568 20.79 -9.64 29.99
N PRO A 569 21.50 -9.47 31.12
CA PRO A 569 21.13 -8.50 32.14
C PRO A 569 21.28 -7.06 31.61
N LEU A 570 20.46 -6.15 32.13
CA LEU A 570 20.60 -4.71 31.89
C LEU A 570 21.90 -4.17 32.51
N GLY A 571 22.52 -3.21 31.84
CA GLY A 571 23.64 -2.44 32.37
C GLY A 571 23.20 -1.54 33.51
N TYR A 572 24.02 -1.45 34.55
CA TYR A 572 23.78 -0.60 35.71
C TYR A 572 25.07 -0.03 36.27
N ARG A 573 25.06 1.27 36.56
CA ARG A 573 26.16 1.94 37.23
C ARG A 573 25.70 3.16 38.02
N LEU A 574 26.56 3.59 38.93
CA LEU A 574 26.43 4.88 39.60
C LEU A 574 27.34 5.91 38.93
N VAL A 575 26.73 6.96 38.39
CA VAL A 575 27.41 8.12 37.82
C VAL A 575 27.19 9.30 38.75
N ASP A 576 28.26 9.86 39.31
CA ASP A 576 28.17 10.93 40.31
C ASP A 576 27.23 10.58 41.48
N GLY A 577 27.20 9.30 41.87
CA GLY A 577 26.32 8.79 42.92
C GLY A 577 24.84 8.62 42.50
N GLN A 578 24.51 8.82 41.23
CA GLN A 578 23.16 8.63 40.68
C GLN A 578 23.09 7.39 39.78
N PRO A 579 22.03 6.59 39.88
CA PRO A 579 21.87 5.39 39.07
C PRO A 579 21.64 5.70 37.59
N VAL A 580 22.27 4.90 36.74
CA VAL A 580 22.07 4.85 35.29
C VAL A 580 21.82 3.40 34.92
N VAL A 581 20.69 3.13 34.28
CA VAL A 581 20.27 1.82 33.79
C VAL A 581 20.20 1.89 32.27
N TYR A 582 20.84 0.95 31.59
CA TYR A 582 20.97 1.00 30.14
C TYR A 582 20.95 -0.39 29.50
N SER A 583 20.66 -0.39 28.19
CA SER A 583 20.78 -1.52 27.28
C SER A 583 21.96 -1.23 26.34
N LEU A 584 22.63 -2.28 25.83
CA LEU A 584 23.82 -2.18 24.97
C LEU A 584 23.58 -1.52 23.59
N GLY A 585 22.41 -0.95 23.35
CA GLY A 585 22.11 -0.34 22.06
C GLY A 585 22.12 -1.34 20.89
N VAL A 586 22.01 -0.81 19.67
CA VAL A 586 21.94 -1.62 18.44
C VAL A 586 23.28 -2.15 17.98
N ASP A 587 24.38 -1.52 18.37
CA ASP A 587 25.76 -1.95 18.12
C ASP A 587 26.19 -3.12 19.01
N ARG A 588 25.51 -3.32 20.15
CA ARG A 588 25.84 -4.34 21.17
C ARG A 588 27.21 -4.12 21.80
N ASP A 589 27.73 -2.90 21.72
CA ASP A 589 28.89 -2.49 22.48
C ASP A 589 28.44 -1.95 23.84
N ASP A 590 29.31 -2.05 24.86
CA ASP A 590 29.04 -1.47 26.18
C ASP A 590 29.81 -0.17 26.32
N ASP A 591 29.13 0.94 26.04
CA ASP A 591 29.66 2.29 26.19
C ASP A 591 29.53 2.83 27.63
N GLY A 592 29.24 1.95 28.59
CA GLY A 592 29.08 2.31 29.99
C GLY A 592 27.94 3.28 30.20
N GLY A 593 26.80 3.13 29.54
CA GLY A 593 25.62 4.00 29.63
C GLY A 593 25.83 5.40 29.06
N LEU A 594 26.69 5.57 28.05
CA LEU A 594 26.82 6.83 27.28
C LEU A 594 25.81 6.85 26.13
N TRP A 595 25.14 7.99 25.95
CA TRP A 595 24.13 8.16 24.91
C TRP A 595 24.77 8.35 23.53
N PRO A 596 24.10 7.93 22.44
CA PRO A 596 24.55 8.27 21.10
C PRO A 596 24.65 9.78 20.85
N SER A 597 25.70 10.21 20.15
CA SER A 597 26.03 11.62 19.95
C SER A 597 25.01 12.38 19.08
N ARG A 598 24.19 11.67 18.28
CA ARG A 598 23.04 12.24 17.57
C ARG A 598 21.97 12.87 18.47
N PHE A 599 22.02 12.63 19.78
CA PHE A 599 21.03 13.11 20.74
C PHE A 599 21.43 14.38 21.50
N THR A 600 22.51 15.05 21.11
CA THR A 600 23.16 16.18 21.80
C THR A 600 22.29 17.43 22.07
N THR A 601 21.14 17.64 21.42
CA THR A 601 20.22 18.73 21.83
C THR A 601 19.22 18.24 22.87
N GLN A 602 18.93 19.02 23.91
CA GLN A 602 17.96 18.65 24.97
C GLN A 602 16.56 18.35 24.39
N THR A 603 16.19 19.01 23.29
CA THR A 603 14.97 18.72 22.51
C THR A 603 15.07 17.36 21.82
N SER A 604 16.22 17.00 21.23
CA SER A 604 16.47 15.66 20.67
C SER A 604 16.67 14.56 21.72
N ALA A 605 17.12 14.87 22.93
CA ALA A 605 17.23 13.95 24.07
C ALA A 605 15.83 13.61 24.65
N ASN A 606 14.98 14.63 24.76
CA ASN A 606 13.57 14.44 25.09
C ASN A 606 12.84 13.72 23.95
N LEU A 607 13.01 14.12 22.69
CA LEU A 607 12.48 13.43 21.50
C LEU A 607 13.06 12.02 21.29
N SER A 608 14.22 11.67 21.85
CA SER A 608 14.82 10.34 21.78
C SER A 608 14.40 9.40 22.90
N ARG A 609 14.00 9.92 24.08
CA ARG A 609 13.09 9.17 24.99
C ARG A 609 11.84 8.70 24.24
N TRP A 610 11.36 9.48 23.27
CA TRP A 610 10.23 9.14 22.38
C TRP A 610 10.61 8.32 21.14
N GLN A 611 11.90 8.27 20.79
CA GLN A 611 12.45 7.67 19.57
C GLN A 611 13.58 6.68 19.90
N ILE A 612 13.31 5.64 20.71
CA ILE A 612 13.79 4.32 20.28
C ILE A 612 13.32 4.22 18.83
N PRO A 613 14.24 4.17 17.84
CA PRO A 613 13.87 4.42 16.46
C PRO A 613 12.64 3.59 16.15
N TYR A 614 11.69 4.18 15.44
CA TYR A 614 10.45 3.53 14.99
C TYR A 614 10.68 2.23 14.19
N VAL A 615 11.94 1.83 14.04
CA VAL A 615 12.43 0.54 13.65
C VAL A 615 13.56 0.23 14.65
N VAL A 616 13.41 -0.76 15.53
CA VAL A 616 14.61 -1.46 16.03
C VAL A 616 15.25 -1.97 14.76
N ARG A 617 16.32 -1.30 14.31
CA ARG A 617 17.10 -1.77 13.18
C ARG A 617 17.82 -3.04 13.65
N PRO A 618 18.08 -3.98 12.74
CA PRO A 618 18.98 -5.08 13.07
C PRO A 618 20.29 -4.47 13.59
N PRO A 619 20.99 -5.16 14.52
CA PRO A 619 22.30 -4.75 14.94
C PRO A 619 23.19 -4.39 13.75
N ILE A 620 23.89 -3.28 13.90
CA ILE A 620 24.75 -2.76 12.84
C ILE A 620 26.18 -3.08 13.26
N ASP A 621 26.83 -3.95 12.48
CA ASP A 621 28.28 -4.12 12.61
C ASP A 621 28.92 -2.77 12.21
N ASN A 622 29.57 -2.10 13.16
CA ASN A 622 30.11 -0.73 13.04
C ASN A 622 29.02 0.31 12.71
N PRO A 623 28.24 0.78 13.70
CA PRO A 623 27.31 1.88 13.48
C PRO A 623 28.06 3.15 13.03
N PRO A 624 27.40 4.09 12.33
CA PRO A 624 27.92 5.45 12.25
C PRO A 624 28.23 5.98 13.66
N ALA A 625 29.31 6.75 13.85
CA ALA A 625 29.71 7.29 15.16
C ALA A 625 28.61 8.14 15.86
N GLU A 626 27.64 8.61 15.09
CA GLU A 626 26.46 9.32 15.60
C GLU A 626 25.41 8.39 16.24
N GLU A 627 25.36 7.12 15.80
CA GLU A 627 24.47 6.07 16.31
C GLU A 627 25.12 5.18 17.38
N ASP A 628 26.46 5.22 17.50
CA ASP A 628 27.30 4.56 18.51
C ASP A 628 26.94 5.03 19.92
N GLY A 629 26.62 4.11 20.83
CA GLY A 629 26.20 4.43 22.20
C GLY A 629 25.12 3.51 22.78
N ASP A 630 25.12 3.42 24.10
CA ASP A 630 24.11 2.71 24.88
C ASP A 630 22.73 3.37 24.88
N TRP A 631 21.72 2.51 24.98
CA TRP A 631 20.34 2.93 25.14
C TRP A 631 20.01 3.05 26.63
N VAL A 632 20.16 4.26 27.17
CA VAL A 632 19.77 4.55 28.55
C VAL A 632 18.25 4.46 28.70
N ILE A 633 17.81 3.43 29.40
CA ILE A 633 16.38 3.14 29.61
C ILE A 633 15.81 3.84 30.85
N TRP A 634 16.66 4.17 31.83
CA TRP A 634 16.30 4.97 33.00
C TRP A 634 17.56 5.55 33.65
N SER A 635 17.50 6.78 34.16
CA SER A 635 18.64 7.41 34.83
C SER A 635 18.17 8.48 35.82
N LEU A 636 19.01 8.80 36.80
CA LEU A 636 18.91 10.06 37.56
C LEU A 636 20.09 11.00 37.28
N ALA A 637 21.16 10.48 36.69
CA ALA A 637 22.29 11.28 36.25
C ALA A 637 21.91 12.15 35.04
N PRO A 638 22.56 13.33 34.87
CA PRO A 638 22.49 14.09 33.62
C PRO A 638 22.91 13.21 32.43
N PRO A 639 22.31 13.38 31.24
CA PRO A 639 22.73 12.63 30.06
C PRO A 639 24.19 12.96 29.73
N ARG A 640 24.99 11.93 29.50
CA ARG A 640 26.37 12.00 29.00
C ARG A 640 26.39 11.31 27.64
N TYR A 641 26.99 11.94 26.65
CA TYR A 641 26.97 11.49 25.26
C TYR A 641 28.33 10.96 24.83
N MET A 642 28.33 10.06 23.85
CA MET A 642 29.51 9.72 23.07
C MET A 642 30.09 10.98 22.40
N PRO A 643 31.42 11.07 22.26
CA PRO A 643 32.04 12.16 21.50
C PRO A 643 31.51 12.19 20.06
N SER A 644 31.12 13.35 19.57
CA SER A 644 30.75 13.47 18.15
C SER A 644 32.01 13.37 17.26
N GLU A 645 31.87 12.94 16.00
CA GLU A 645 32.99 12.98 15.03
C GLU A 645 33.61 14.36 14.90
N ALA A 646 32.85 15.44 15.14
CA ALA A 646 33.34 16.82 15.12
C ALA A 646 34.19 17.19 16.37
N ASP A 647 34.10 16.42 17.45
CA ASP A 647 34.84 16.63 18.70
C ASP A 647 36.10 15.75 18.81
N GLN A 648 36.30 14.80 17.88
CA GLN A 648 37.51 13.99 17.83
C GLN A 648 38.67 14.84 17.31
N PRO A 649 39.83 14.91 18.01
CA PRO A 649 40.99 15.61 17.48
C PRO A 649 41.41 14.91 16.19
N HIS A 650 41.40 15.64 15.07
CA HIS A 650 42.06 15.20 13.84
C HIS A 650 43.50 14.83 14.20
N ILE A 651 43.78 13.53 14.30
CA ILE A 651 45.14 13.04 14.34
C ILE A 651 45.61 13.15 12.89
N ASP A 652 46.18 14.31 12.55
CA ASP A 652 46.99 14.48 11.36
C ASP A 652 48.20 13.54 11.52
N GLY A 653 48.10 12.37 10.89
CA GLY A 653 49.11 11.31 10.91
C GLY A 653 49.16 10.62 9.55
N GLU A 654 49.79 11.31 8.61
CA GLU A 654 50.15 10.95 7.22
C GLU A 654 50.80 9.55 7.02
N PRO A 655 51.01 9.09 5.76
CA PRO A 655 50.52 9.59 4.45
C PRO A 655 49.63 8.62 3.67
#